data_AF-A0A7K2S5E7-F1
#
_entry.id   AF-A0A7K2S5E7-F1
#
_cell.length_a   1.000
_cell.length_b   1.000
_cell.length_c   1.000
_cell.angle_alpha   90.00
_cell.angle_beta   90.00
_cell.angle_gamma   90.00
#
_symmetry.space_group_name_H-M   'P 1'
#
loop_
_entity.id
_entity.type
_entity.pdbx_description
1 polymer ?
#
loop_
_entity_poly.entity_id
_entity_poly.type
_entity_poly.pdbx_seq_one_letter_code
_entity_poly.pdbx_strand_id
1 'polypeptide(L)'
;MSGPHPAVAHLADRTVVVSGDLQGSGVLLTDRQVLTCAHVVKSGSVLIAHPALPDRIRATVTWIDYRLDVALLEATETVRPVPPARLGVLDTREAIPGCEITGFPRVQRYGGVRRKSLEVDQYTVTVLPMAGRVRDLLVCDLDSPPAARPDDEPPPLSGLSGGPVFAGDILLGLARRIPRERGGRRVECVPLGPVLAAERFVRAYRRTGALLREERVHGNFPRDLRYEAEYAQALGVAYRRTKIFGLDELSRHDSEWDLDTAYLGLEAQAEDRAAPGQPLPQRIDTLLTGRPRVLLRGEAGAGKTTLLWWLAAHASARTLDEDLAPLNGLVPFVVPLRTLRARGGTFPGPAELTGAAGLVVDAAPRGWAGRVLESGRALLLVDGLDEVPPEDREQAHDWLSQLLTRFPETRCVTTVRPLAVEQDWLRSEGFAELRLLPMRNEDIQAFVSSWHRAARLSEEDDAERLDGLERDLSRQFEQNPTLRDLARTPLLCAVICALHRRRDGFLPETRWRLYRSALEMLLGNRDHRRRIGDPEGVELDVEEHTQLLQRIAVWLVREGQSEFTRDQALRQLGRALAGMERVRTQGPPERILTHLLNRSGLLQERAEDTYQFIHRTFQDYLAAKELIEDDHLYELLRHADEEPWQDVVLLAAGHCGRRELAVLVGGLMDVGEAHAKGSAQRTTLHVLAALCAQHAAWLDGPVRERVRDTVQALFPPADDDQVHALARLGESALAFLPAPGSLEADGPHARHVVQLLGRIGGSAAIPHAREWSAAHPSVISRLATNWSAFPPEEFAAGVLAHYDLTAHFVLAQRGQLGALRRLPTLRHLIVSGELPQDELRAALAELRLEVLYLHMNPHITDLSALAAQADTLQQLGLDTCPAVRSLAPLAALPSLLALSVDVMSRPADFLAPVTGVPALNYLEISRLASGQVSRIPVHPGVRHLKVSSDRPVALDGLAAWESLRDLQVSRAISLDDAVDAVRRHGRITRLRLGSTSWKGLVSDDRPVPSLRELTITAPQNSAHLALPGRIFPGLTHLTLTARRSDPELDLTPLLASPDLRVTVRRGHTPLLLGWEQLGDRLRVLTY
;
A
#
# COMPACT_ATOMS: atom_id res chain seq x y z
N MET A 1 -11.65 -17.98 -17.78
CA MET A 1 -13.05 -17.84 -18.25
C MET A 1 -13.31 -16.38 -18.56
N SER A 2 -13.29 -15.99 -19.83
CA SER A 2 -13.57 -14.63 -20.27
C SER A 2 -15.06 -14.35 -20.12
N GLY A 3 -15.46 -13.59 -19.10
CA GLY A 3 -16.81 -13.06 -19.02
C GLY A 3 -17.12 -12.22 -20.28
N PRO A 4 -18.38 -12.15 -20.73
CA PRO A 4 -18.72 -11.36 -21.89
C PRO A 4 -18.34 -9.90 -21.61
N HIS A 5 -17.46 -9.33 -22.44
CA HIS A 5 -17.14 -7.90 -22.41
C HIS A 5 -18.46 -7.11 -22.34
N PRO A 6 -18.59 -6.09 -21.47
CA PRO A 6 -19.76 -5.24 -21.50
C PRO A 6 -19.80 -4.56 -22.86
N ALA A 7 -20.69 -5.05 -23.74
CA ALA A 7 -20.91 -4.46 -25.04
C ALA A 7 -21.22 -2.96 -24.86
N VAL A 8 -20.72 -2.13 -25.78
CA VAL A 8 -21.05 -0.70 -25.83
C VAL A 8 -22.58 -0.59 -25.81
N ALA A 9 -23.13 -0.06 -24.72
CA ALA A 9 -24.58 0.04 -24.55
C ALA A 9 -25.15 0.94 -25.65
N HIS A 10 -25.99 0.39 -26.51
CA HIS A 10 -26.62 1.14 -27.59
C HIS A 10 -27.61 2.16 -26.99
N LEU A 11 -27.89 3.26 -27.68
CA LEU A 11 -28.88 4.26 -27.22
C LEU A 11 -30.25 3.63 -26.89
N ALA A 12 -30.61 2.61 -27.67
CA ALA A 12 -31.82 1.81 -27.47
C ALA A 12 -31.83 1.07 -26.12
N ASP A 13 -30.68 0.62 -25.61
CA ASP A 13 -30.56 -0.08 -24.32
C ASP A 13 -30.80 0.84 -23.11
N ARG A 14 -30.85 2.17 -23.34
CA ARG A 14 -31.15 3.15 -22.30
C ARG A 14 -32.60 3.59 -22.29
N THR A 15 -33.35 3.35 -23.36
CA THR A 15 -34.69 3.90 -23.54
C THR A 15 -35.72 2.98 -22.92
N VAL A 16 -36.51 3.48 -21.96
CA VAL A 16 -37.50 2.68 -21.21
C VAL A 16 -38.89 3.28 -21.30
N VAL A 17 -39.90 2.42 -21.17
CA VAL A 17 -41.29 2.85 -21.00
C VAL A 17 -41.50 3.22 -19.54
N VAL A 18 -42.09 4.39 -19.30
CA VAL A 18 -42.47 4.84 -17.95
C VAL A 18 -44.00 4.91 -17.89
N SER A 19 -44.60 4.18 -16.96
CA SER A 19 -46.06 4.20 -16.72
C SER A 19 -46.34 4.73 -15.31
N GLY A 20 -46.84 5.95 -15.23
CA GLY A 20 -47.35 6.58 -14.00
C GLY A 20 -48.77 7.11 -14.24
N ASP A 21 -48.99 8.41 -14.05
CA ASP A 21 -50.25 9.11 -14.41
C ASP A 21 -50.51 9.05 -15.92
N LEU A 22 -49.44 9.09 -16.71
CA LEU A 22 -49.46 8.89 -18.15
C LEU A 22 -48.45 7.80 -18.53
N GLN A 23 -48.63 7.22 -19.72
CA GLN A 23 -47.61 6.41 -20.35
C GLN A 23 -46.69 7.31 -21.18
N GLY A 24 -45.44 7.43 -20.75
CA GLY A 24 -44.36 8.14 -21.43
C GLY A 24 -43.14 7.27 -21.65
N SER A 25 -42.03 7.94 -21.96
CA SER A 25 -40.70 7.36 -22.12
C SER A 25 -39.78 7.84 -20.99
N GLY A 26 -38.64 7.19 -20.84
CA GLY A 26 -37.59 7.56 -19.91
C GLY A 26 -36.24 7.07 -20.38
N VAL A 27 -35.18 7.52 -19.70
CA VAL A 27 -33.80 7.16 -20.00
C VAL A 27 -33.08 6.63 -18.77
N LEU A 28 -32.42 5.47 -18.91
CA LEU A 28 -31.54 4.89 -17.90
C LEU A 28 -30.25 5.71 -17.78
N LEU A 29 -30.11 6.39 -16.64
CA LEU A 29 -28.90 7.10 -16.26
C LEU A 29 -27.86 6.17 -15.65
N THR A 30 -28.31 5.14 -14.93
CA THR A 30 -27.52 4.00 -14.42
C THR A 30 -28.31 2.72 -14.68
N ASP A 31 -27.87 1.60 -14.12
CA ASP A 31 -28.57 0.32 -14.23
C ASP A 31 -29.94 0.28 -13.51
N ARG A 32 -30.20 1.25 -12.62
CA ARG A 32 -31.41 1.37 -11.79
C ARG A 32 -32.09 2.73 -11.81
N GLN A 33 -31.37 3.79 -12.19
CA GLN A 33 -31.90 5.16 -12.18
C GLN A 33 -32.45 5.55 -13.54
N VAL A 34 -33.69 6.06 -13.57
CA VAL A 34 -34.36 6.50 -14.79
C VAL A 34 -34.78 7.96 -14.69
N LEU A 35 -34.42 8.76 -15.69
CA LEU A 35 -34.89 10.14 -15.84
C LEU A 35 -36.09 10.19 -16.79
N THR A 36 -37.12 10.95 -16.44
CA THR A 36 -38.33 11.14 -17.26
C THR A 36 -38.97 12.52 -17.00
N CYS A 37 -40.05 12.86 -17.68
CA CYS A 37 -40.79 14.09 -17.41
C CYS A 37 -41.67 13.98 -16.15
N ALA A 38 -41.76 15.04 -15.36
CA ALA A 38 -42.55 15.06 -14.12
C ALA A 38 -44.04 14.80 -14.36
N HIS A 39 -44.61 15.34 -15.44
CA HIS A 39 -46.00 15.13 -15.79
C HIS A 39 -46.36 13.68 -16.18
N VAL A 40 -45.36 12.84 -16.50
CA VAL A 40 -45.60 11.41 -16.79
C VAL A 40 -45.94 10.64 -15.52
N VAL A 41 -45.39 11.06 -14.38
CA VAL A 41 -45.43 10.27 -13.14
C VAL A 41 -46.35 10.80 -12.04
N LYS A 42 -46.61 12.13 -11.98
CA LYS A 42 -47.38 12.83 -10.92
C LYS A 42 -47.44 12.07 -9.57
N SER A 43 -46.39 12.20 -8.75
CA SER A 43 -46.26 11.69 -7.37
C SER A 43 -46.97 10.34 -7.09
N GLY A 44 -46.27 9.20 -7.26
CA GLY A 44 -46.85 7.87 -6.99
C GLY A 44 -45.89 6.71 -7.26
N SER A 45 -46.43 5.46 -7.24
CA SER A 45 -45.71 4.27 -7.68
C SER A 45 -45.64 4.25 -9.21
N VAL A 46 -44.43 4.05 -9.74
CA VAL A 46 -44.17 4.09 -11.18
C VAL A 46 -43.78 2.69 -11.65
N LEU A 47 -44.18 2.30 -12.86
CA LEU A 47 -43.73 1.07 -13.50
C LEU A 47 -42.80 1.41 -14.67
N ILE A 48 -41.63 0.78 -14.68
CA ILE A 48 -40.64 0.85 -15.75
C ILE A 48 -40.71 -0.45 -16.55
N ALA A 49 -40.68 -0.36 -17.89
CA ALA A 49 -40.51 -1.53 -18.75
C ALA A 49 -39.36 -1.28 -19.73
N HIS A 50 -38.48 -2.27 -19.89
CA HIS A 50 -37.39 -2.24 -20.86
C HIS A 50 -37.69 -3.22 -22.00
N PRO A 51 -37.43 -2.91 -23.29
CA PRO A 51 -37.77 -3.79 -24.43
C PRO A 51 -37.18 -5.20 -24.34
N ALA A 52 -36.01 -5.34 -23.72
CA ALA A 52 -35.34 -6.62 -23.53
C ALA A 52 -35.85 -7.44 -22.33
N LEU A 53 -36.81 -6.93 -21.55
CA LEU A 53 -37.36 -7.60 -20.36
C LEU A 53 -38.87 -7.85 -20.52
N PRO A 54 -39.37 -9.03 -20.11
CA PRO A 54 -40.80 -9.34 -20.20
C PRO A 54 -41.63 -8.65 -19.12
N ASP A 55 -41.04 -8.42 -17.94
CA ASP A 55 -41.73 -7.91 -16.76
C ASP A 55 -41.53 -6.41 -16.55
N ARG A 56 -42.49 -5.81 -15.83
CA ARG A 56 -42.44 -4.41 -15.42
C ARG A 56 -41.83 -4.31 -14.03
N ILE A 57 -40.89 -3.39 -13.88
CA ILE A 57 -40.16 -3.14 -12.64
C ILE A 57 -40.81 -1.97 -11.90
N ARG A 58 -41.01 -2.09 -10.59
CA ARG A 58 -41.50 -0.97 -9.78
C ARG A 58 -40.39 0.05 -9.58
N ALA A 59 -40.78 1.32 -9.55
CA ALA A 59 -39.88 2.42 -9.28
C ALA A 59 -40.54 3.47 -8.39
N THR A 60 -39.69 4.18 -7.65
CA THR A 60 -40.10 5.28 -6.77
C THR A 60 -39.48 6.58 -7.26
N VAL A 61 -40.21 7.69 -7.10
CA VAL A 61 -39.71 9.02 -7.45
C VAL A 61 -38.74 9.46 -6.35
N THR A 62 -37.44 9.56 -6.66
CA THR A 62 -36.41 10.01 -5.70
C THR A 62 -36.18 11.51 -5.75
N TRP A 63 -36.46 12.14 -6.88
CA TRP A 63 -36.44 13.58 -7.07
C TRP A 63 -37.43 13.99 -8.15
N ILE A 64 -38.07 15.15 -7.99
CA ILE A 64 -39.00 15.72 -8.97
C ILE A 64 -38.95 17.23 -8.92
N ASP A 65 -38.98 17.87 -10.10
CA ASP A 65 -39.09 19.31 -10.27
C ASP A 65 -40.20 19.61 -11.29
N TYR A 66 -41.30 20.16 -10.80
CA TYR A 66 -42.46 20.51 -11.64
C TYR A 66 -42.24 21.78 -12.48
N ARG A 67 -41.29 22.65 -12.12
CA ARG A 67 -40.97 23.84 -12.90
C ARG A 67 -40.18 23.46 -14.15
N LEU A 68 -39.19 22.59 -13.99
CA LEU A 68 -38.40 22.03 -15.09
C LEU A 68 -39.13 20.90 -15.83
N ASP A 69 -40.16 20.32 -15.22
CA ASP A 69 -40.95 19.19 -15.72
C ASP A 69 -40.12 17.90 -15.89
N VAL A 70 -39.38 17.54 -14.85
CA VAL A 70 -38.47 16.39 -14.82
C VAL A 70 -38.58 15.63 -13.49
N ALA A 71 -38.41 14.31 -13.55
CA ALA A 71 -38.37 13.43 -12.39
C ALA A 71 -37.26 12.38 -12.55
N LEU A 72 -36.58 12.08 -11.44
CA LEU A 72 -35.66 10.97 -11.31
C LEU A 72 -36.35 9.83 -10.54
N LEU A 73 -36.28 8.64 -11.11
CA LEU A 73 -36.86 7.42 -10.59
C LEU A 73 -35.76 6.45 -10.17
N GLU A 74 -36.01 5.70 -9.11
CA GLU A 74 -35.16 4.59 -8.66
C GLU A 74 -35.96 3.29 -8.75
N ALA A 75 -35.51 2.37 -9.59
CA ALA A 75 -36.08 1.04 -9.75
C ALA A 75 -35.82 0.16 -8.51
N THR A 76 -36.72 -0.78 -8.21
CA THR A 76 -36.56 -1.73 -7.09
C THR A 76 -35.54 -2.83 -7.37
N GLU A 77 -35.26 -3.11 -8.64
CA GLU A 77 -34.25 -4.06 -9.12
C GLU A 77 -33.50 -3.47 -10.33
N THR A 78 -32.40 -4.10 -10.74
CA THR A 78 -31.62 -3.67 -11.92
C THR A 78 -32.46 -3.83 -13.18
N VAL A 79 -32.66 -2.72 -13.92
CA VAL A 79 -33.43 -2.70 -15.16
C VAL A 79 -32.61 -3.26 -16.31
N ARG A 80 -31.37 -2.80 -16.46
CA ARG A 80 -30.42 -3.29 -17.46
C ARG A 80 -29.01 -2.94 -16.97
N PRO A 81 -28.04 -3.86 -17.00
CA PRO A 81 -26.67 -3.53 -16.65
C PRO A 81 -26.06 -2.63 -17.74
N VAL A 82 -26.19 -1.31 -17.55
CA VAL A 82 -25.62 -0.29 -18.44
C VAL A 82 -24.66 0.60 -17.67
N PRO A 83 -23.57 1.07 -18.29
CA PRO A 83 -22.69 2.05 -17.68
C PRO A 83 -23.44 3.37 -17.41
N PRO A 84 -22.97 4.22 -16.47
CA PRO A 84 -23.52 5.56 -16.29
C PRO A 84 -23.62 6.33 -17.61
N ALA A 85 -24.73 7.01 -17.85
CA ALA A 85 -24.95 7.82 -19.04
C ALA A 85 -24.01 9.03 -19.06
N ARG A 86 -23.53 9.42 -20.25
CA ARG A 86 -22.80 10.68 -20.45
C ARG A 86 -23.81 11.81 -20.50
N LEU A 87 -23.61 12.83 -19.66
CA LEU A 87 -24.57 13.91 -19.45
C LEU A 87 -23.99 15.19 -20.04
N GLY A 88 -24.70 15.77 -21.02
CA GLY A 88 -24.22 16.90 -21.81
C GLY A 88 -24.94 18.21 -21.50
N VAL A 89 -24.18 19.30 -21.52
CA VAL A 89 -24.67 20.68 -21.50
C VAL A 89 -24.21 21.38 -22.76
N LEU A 90 -25.13 22.08 -23.44
CA LEU A 90 -24.83 22.78 -24.68
C LEU A 90 -23.87 23.95 -24.43
N ASP A 91 -22.78 23.98 -25.19
CA ASP A 91 -21.77 25.06 -25.17
C ASP A 91 -21.52 25.61 -26.60
N THR A 92 -22.60 25.74 -27.37
CA THR A 92 -22.56 26.34 -28.71
C THR A 92 -23.83 27.11 -28.99
N ARG A 93 -23.74 28.08 -29.90
CA ARG A 93 -24.90 28.80 -30.46
C ARG A 93 -25.33 28.26 -31.82
N GLU A 94 -24.50 27.41 -32.42
CA GLU A 94 -24.76 26.83 -33.73
C GLU A 94 -25.75 25.66 -33.63
N ALA A 95 -26.48 25.42 -34.70
CA ALA A 95 -27.37 24.26 -34.77
C ALA A 95 -26.54 22.96 -34.79
N ILE A 96 -26.98 21.95 -34.05
CA ILE A 96 -26.32 20.65 -34.00
C ILE A 96 -27.20 19.62 -34.74
N PRO A 97 -26.86 19.26 -35.98
CA PRO A 97 -27.62 18.29 -36.76
C PRO A 97 -27.30 16.83 -36.36
N GLY A 98 -28.19 15.92 -36.76
CA GLY A 98 -28.00 14.47 -36.59
C GLY A 98 -28.12 13.98 -35.14
N CYS A 99 -28.72 14.78 -34.26
CA CYS A 99 -29.12 14.34 -32.93
C CYS A 99 -30.32 13.39 -33.04
N GLU A 100 -30.60 12.65 -31.97
CA GLU A 100 -31.63 11.62 -31.99
C GLU A 100 -32.57 11.74 -30.79
N ILE A 101 -33.85 11.48 -31.02
CA ILE A 101 -34.85 11.30 -29.97
C ILE A 101 -35.39 9.88 -30.08
N THR A 102 -35.27 9.11 -29.01
CA THR A 102 -35.85 7.77 -28.90
C THR A 102 -37.00 7.75 -27.90
N GLY A 103 -37.95 6.84 -28.10
CA GLY A 103 -39.04 6.66 -27.14
C GLY A 103 -40.16 5.78 -27.68
N PHE A 104 -41.30 5.79 -26.99
CA PHE A 104 -42.44 4.91 -27.26
C PHE A 104 -43.69 5.71 -27.67
N PRO A 105 -43.66 6.34 -28.86
CA PRO A 105 -44.80 7.11 -29.37
C PRO A 105 -46.01 6.20 -29.62
N ARG A 106 -47.19 6.80 -29.64
CA ARG A 106 -48.45 6.09 -29.87
C ARG A 106 -48.54 5.47 -31.25
N VAL A 107 -47.92 6.09 -32.26
CA VAL A 107 -47.89 5.59 -33.65
C VAL A 107 -47.23 4.21 -33.77
N GLN A 108 -46.33 3.86 -32.84
CA GLN A 108 -45.65 2.55 -32.75
C GLN A 108 -46.30 1.60 -31.73
N ARG A 109 -47.63 1.68 -31.56
CA ARG A 109 -48.39 0.77 -30.69
C ARG A 109 -49.26 -0.15 -31.52
N TYR A 110 -48.90 -1.42 -31.57
CA TYR A 110 -49.60 -2.44 -32.35
C TYR A 110 -50.44 -3.36 -31.47
N GLY A 111 -51.48 -3.99 -32.02
CA GLY A 111 -52.30 -5.00 -31.33
C GLY A 111 -53.63 -4.50 -30.72
N GLY A 112 -54.52 -5.46 -30.43
CA GLY A 112 -55.87 -5.21 -29.92
C GLY A 112 -55.94 -4.93 -28.41
N VAL A 113 -57.15 -4.60 -27.92
CA VAL A 113 -57.45 -4.08 -26.56
C VAL A 113 -56.84 -4.88 -25.40
N ARG A 114 -56.51 -6.16 -25.58
CA ARG A 114 -55.96 -7.06 -24.54
C ARG A 114 -54.44 -7.21 -24.51
N ARG A 115 -53.70 -6.82 -25.57
CA ARG A 115 -52.23 -6.84 -25.63
C ARG A 115 -51.75 -5.79 -26.65
N LYS A 116 -51.37 -4.61 -26.16
CA LYS A 116 -50.68 -3.60 -26.98
C LYS A 116 -49.18 -3.90 -26.92
N SER A 117 -48.57 -4.30 -28.05
CA SER A 117 -47.12 -4.31 -28.17
C SER A 117 -46.64 -2.87 -28.33
N LEU A 118 -45.65 -2.49 -27.51
CA LEU A 118 -45.01 -1.19 -27.56
C LEU A 118 -43.69 -1.37 -28.31
N GLU A 119 -43.50 -0.61 -29.38
CA GLU A 119 -42.22 -0.56 -30.08
C GLU A 119 -41.53 0.79 -29.83
N VAL A 120 -40.20 0.74 -29.77
CA VAL A 120 -39.36 1.94 -29.68
C VAL A 120 -39.24 2.53 -31.08
N ASP A 121 -39.32 3.85 -31.17
CA ASP A 121 -39.04 4.60 -32.40
C ASP A 121 -37.80 5.48 -32.22
N GLN A 122 -37.23 5.90 -33.34
CA GLN A 122 -36.06 6.78 -33.41
C GLN A 122 -36.31 7.90 -34.41
N TYR A 123 -36.17 9.14 -33.94
CA TYR A 123 -36.34 10.34 -34.75
C TYR A 123 -35.03 11.12 -34.82
N THR A 124 -34.56 11.42 -36.03
CA THR A 124 -33.43 12.33 -36.21
C THR A 124 -33.91 13.78 -36.09
N VAL A 125 -33.13 14.57 -35.35
CA VAL A 125 -33.43 15.96 -35.05
C VAL A 125 -32.21 16.85 -35.17
N THR A 126 -32.48 18.10 -35.50
CA THR A 126 -31.50 19.18 -35.37
C THR A 126 -31.77 19.94 -34.08
N VAL A 127 -30.80 19.95 -33.15
CA VAL A 127 -30.86 20.75 -31.92
C VAL A 127 -30.57 22.21 -32.27
N LEU A 128 -31.39 23.13 -31.75
CA LEU A 128 -31.33 24.56 -32.04
C LEU A 128 -31.08 25.34 -30.73
N PRO A 129 -29.81 25.54 -30.30
CA PRO A 129 -29.49 26.10 -28.98
C PRO A 129 -30.05 27.51 -28.73
N MET A 130 -30.17 28.31 -29.80
CA MET A 130 -30.72 29.66 -29.71
C MET A 130 -32.26 29.68 -29.64
N ALA A 131 -32.91 28.61 -30.09
CA ALA A 131 -34.36 28.55 -30.07
C ALA A 131 -34.85 28.09 -28.69
N GLY A 132 -35.76 28.87 -28.08
CA GLY A 132 -36.28 28.58 -26.75
C GLY A 132 -35.43 29.08 -25.59
N ARG A 133 -34.26 29.71 -25.86
CA ARG A 133 -33.35 30.26 -24.85
C ARG A 133 -34.02 31.22 -23.85
N VAL A 134 -34.94 32.08 -24.31
CA VAL A 134 -35.67 33.03 -23.44
C VAL A 134 -36.59 32.30 -22.44
N ARG A 135 -36.98 31.05 -22.73
CA ARG A 135 -37.87 30.23 -21.91
C ARG A 135 -37.11 29.12 -21.17
N ASP A 136 -35.78 29.11 -21.21
CA ASP A 136 -34.92 28.05 -20.67
C ASP A 136 -35.31 26.64 -21.17
N LEU A 137 -35.65 26.53 -22.46
CA LEU A 137 -35.99 25.26 -23.12
C LEU A 137 -34.92 24.87 -24.13
N LEU A 138 -34.64 23.57 -24.20
CA LEU A 138 -33.96 22.96 -25.33
C LEU A 138 -35.01 22.79 -26.45
N VAL A 139 -34.70 23.21 -27.67
CA VAL A 139 -35.63 23.03 -28.79
C VAL A 139 -34.95 22.26 -29.91
N CYS A 140 -35.63 21.23 -30.40
CA CYS A 140 -35.20 20.40 -31.51
C CYS A 140 -36.19 20.58 -32.67
N ASP A 141 -35.70 20.46 -33.90
CA ASP A 141 -36.52 20.40 -35.10
C ASP A 141 -36.39 19.00 -35.70
N LEU A 142 -37.51 18.36 -36.00
CA LEU A 142 -37.54 17.05 -36.65
C LEU A 142 -37.09 17.21 -38.11
N ASP A 143 -36.06 16.45 -38.49
CA ASP A 143 -35.49 16.52 -39.84
C ASP A 143 -36.52 16.08 -40.90
N SER A 144 -37.36 15.11 -40.53
CA SER A 144 -38.51 14.66 -41.32
C SER A 144 -39.83 14.90 -40.55
N PRO A 145 -40.92 15.31 -41.21
CA PRO A 145 -42.20 15.46 -40.55
C PRO A 145 -42.71 14.10 -40.05
N PRO A 146 -43.33 14.03 -38.86
CA PRO A 146 -43.90 12.78 -38.38
C PRO A 146 -45.05 12.33 -39.28
N ALA A 147 -45.23 11.01 -39.43
CA ALA A 147 -46.37 10.42 -40.13
C ALA A 147 -47.65 10.66 -39.32
N ALA A 148 -48.22 11.87 -39.44
CA ALA A 148 -49.34 12.35 -38.65
C ALA A 148 -50.36 13.02 -39.57
N ARG A 149 -51.65 12.66 -39.46
CA ARG A 149 -52.71 13.48 -40.04
C ARG A 149 -53.03 14.63 -39.06
N PRO A 150 -53.40 15.83 -39.55
CA PRO A 150 -53.67 17.00 -38.70
C PRO A 150 -54.71 16.77 -37.59
N ASP A 151 -55.59 15.77 -37.76
CA ASP A 151 -56.75 15.51 -36.91
C ASP A 151 -56.59 14.29 -35.96
N ASP A 152 -55.40 13.70 -35.85
CA ASP A 152 -55.19 12.53 -34.98
C ASP A 152 -55.23 12.93 -33.49
N GLU A 153 -56.33 12.59 -32.79
CA GLU A 153 -56.45 12.71 -31.33
C GLU A 153 -56.51 11.35 -30.61
N PRO A 154 -55.65 11.12 -29.59
CA PRO A 154 -54.52 11.95 -29.17
C PRO A 154 -53.36 11.91 -30.19
N PRO A 155 -52.45 12.91 -30.17
CA PRO A 155 -51.38 13.07 -31.16
C PRO A 155 -50.55 11.78 -31.38
N PRO A 156 -50.09 11.49 -32.61
CA PRO A 156 -49.37 10.25 -32.93
C PRO A 156 -48.05 10.09 -32.17
N LEU A 157 -47.41 11.21 -31.85
CA LEU A 157 -46.19 11.28 -31.04
C LEU A 157 -46.45 11.27 -29.52
N SER A 158 -47.70 11.13 -29.07
CA SER A 158 -48.02 11.00 -27.64
C SER A 158 -47.33 9.75 -27.05
N GLY A 159 -46.62 9.92 -25.93
CA GLY A 159 -45.76 8.88 -25.33
C GLY A 159 -44.26 9.12 -25.51
N LEU A 160 -43.86 10.08 -26.35
CA LEU A 160 -42.46 10.56 -26.41
C LEU A 160 -42.06 11.43 -25.22
N SER A 161 -43.01 11.92 -24.41
CA SER A 161 -42.69 12.68 -23.19
C SER A 161 -41.77 11.88 -22.27
N GLY A 162 -40.62 12.45 -21.93
CA GLY A 162 -39.54 11.81 -21.18
C GLY A 162 -38.56 11.01 -22.05
N GLY A 163 -38.73 10.97 -23.37
CA GLY A 163 -37.81 10.34 -24.31
C GLY A 163 -36.48 11.12 -24.36
N PRO A 164 -35.32 10.44 -24.31
CA PRO A 164 -34.04 11.13 -24.31
C PRO A 164 -33.72 11.80 -25.65
N VAL A 165 -33.00 12.92 -25.57
CA VAL A 165 -32.39 13.61 -26.70
C VAL A 165 -30.88 13.38 -26.65
N PHE A 166 -30.32 12.69 -27.63
CA PHE A 166 -28.91 12.35 -27.68
C PHE A 166 -28.17 13.07 -28.82
N ALA A 167 -26.92 13.46 -28.57
CA ALA A 167 -25.93 13.77 -29.60
C ALA A 167 -24.81 12.72 -29.51
N GLY A 168 -24.81 11.74 -30.41
CA GLY A 168 -24.02 10.52 -30.21
C GLY A 168 -24.54 9.76 -28.99
N ASP A 169 -23.71 9.53 -28.00
CA ASP A 169 -24.04 8.90 -26.71
C ASP A 169 -24.23 9.89 -25.55
N ILE A 170 -24.14 11.19 -25.83
CA ILE A 170 -24.26 12.24 -24.82
C ILE A 170 -25.72 12.68 -24.73
N LEU A 171 -26.32 12.48 -23.56
CA LEU A 171 -27.69 12.92 -23.28
C LEU A 171 -27.72 14.44 -23.13
N LEU A 172 -28.54 15.14 -23.91
CA LEU A 172 -28.69 16.60 -23.87
C LEU A 172 -29.94 17.07 -23.12
N GLY A 173 -30.96 16.21 -23.05
CA GLY A 173 -32.24 16.56 -22.46
C GLY A 173 -33.31 15.50 -22.66
N LEU A 174 -34.55 15.86 -22.33
CA LEU A 174 -35.72 14.99 -22.48
C LEU A 174 -36.80 15.67 -23.32
N ALA A 175 -37.38 14.96 -24.28
CA ALA A 175 -38.55 15.44 -25.01
C ALA A 175 -39.71 15.70 -24.04
N ARG A 176 -40.22 16.94 -24.03
CA ARG A 176 -41.27 17.38 -23.10
C ARG A 176 -42.63 17.44 -23.77
N ARG A 177 -42.70 18.12 -24.92
CA ARG A 177 -43.94 18.29 -25.70
C ARG A 177 -43.65 18.71 -27.13
N ILE A 178 -44.64 18.54 -27.99
CA ILE A 178 -44.58 18.91 -29.42
C ILE A 178 -45.73 19.87 -29.69
N PRO A 179 -45.47 21.20 -29.80
CA PRO A 179 -46.52 22.19 -30.03
C PRO A 179 -47.20 22.02 -31.39
N ARG A 180 -48.55 22.06 -31.42
CA ARG A 180 -49.35 21.97 -32.66
C ARG A 180 -49.15 23.19 -33.58
N GLU A 181 -48.91 24.37 -33.01
CA GLU A 181 -48.82 25.67 -33.70
C GLU A 181 -47.65 25.80 -34.71
N ARG A 182 -46.73 24.81 -34.76
CA ARG A 182 -45.56 24.81 -35.66
C ARG A 182 -45.46 23.54 -36.51
N GLY A 183 -46.62 23.05 -36.97
CA GLY A 183 -46.68 21.90 -37.91
C GLY A 183 -46.17 20.59 -37.33
N GLY A 184 -46.14 20.45 -36.00
CA GLY A 184 -45.70 19.22 -35.32
C GLY A 184 -44.22 18.87 -35.49
N ARG A 185 -43.39 19.75 -36.05
CA ARG A 185 -41.95 19.51 -36.30
C ARG A 185 -41.05 19.93 -35.15
N ARG A 186 -41.47 20.92 -34.35
CA ARG A 186 -40.72 21.43 -33.21
C ARG A 186 -40.97 20.59 -31.97
N VAL A 187 -39.91 20.06 -31.38
CA VAL A 187 -39.95 19.37 -30.09
C VAL A 187 -39.37 20.32 -29.04
N GLU A 188 -40.17 20.67 -28.03
CA GLU A 188 -39.67 21.34 -26.84
C GLU A 188 -39.20 20.28 -25.85
N CYS A 189 -38.00 20.47 -25.31
CA CYS A 189 -37.29 19.52 -24.47
C CYS A 189 -36.85 20.19 -23.16
N VAL A 190 -36.77 19.39 -22.10
CA VAL A 190 -36.14 19.79 -20.84
C VAL A 190 -34.61 19.74 -21.05
N PRO A 191 -33.88 20.86 -20.91
CA PRO A 191 -32.42 20.86 -20.98
C PRO A 191 -31.80 20.22 -19.74
N LEU A 192 -30.68 19.50 -19.88
CA LEU A 192 -29.98 18.92 -18.73
C LEU A 192 -29.26 19.95 -17.84
N GLY A 193 -28.80 21.09 -18.36
CA GLY A 193 -28.03 22.07 -17.58
C GLY A 193 -28.68 22.45 -16.24
N PRO A 194 -29.95 22.92 -16.23
CA PRO A 194 -30.68 23.20 -14.99
C PRO A 194 -30.90 21.98 -14.09
N VAL A 195 -30.99 20.78 -14.66
CA VAL A 195 -31.14 19.51 -13.91
C VAL A 195 -29.84 19.18 -13.16
N LEU A 196 -28.70 19.29 -13.84
CA LEU A 196 -27.38 19.02 -13.29
C LEU A 196 -26.97 20.05 -12.24
N ALA A 197 -27.45 21.30 -12.36
CA ALA A 197 -27.24 22.36 -11.36
C ALA A 197 -28.06 22.16 -10.07
N ALA A 198 -29.08 21.30 -10.07
CA ALA A 198 -29.93 21.10 -8.90
C ALA A 198 -29.27 20.18 -7.86
N GLU A 199 -28.88 20.73 -6.70
CA GLU A 199 -28.21 19.97 -5.62
C GLU A 199 -28.97 18.70 -5.20
N ARG A 200 -30.30 18.77 -5.16
CA ARG A 200 -31.15 17.63 -4.79
C ARG A 200 -31.09 16.51 -5.82
N PHE A 201 -30.99 16.84 -7.11
CA PHE A 201 -30.78 15.88 -8.17
C PHE A 201 -29.40 15.22 -8.03
N VAL A 202 -28.34 16.02 -7.89
CA VAL A 202 -26.95 15.52 -7.75
C VAL A 202 -26.82 14.58 -6.55
N ARG A 203 -27.43 14.94 -5.40
CA ARG A 203 -27.45 14.06 -4.21
C ARG A 203 -28.21 12.77 -4.46
N ALA A 204 -29.33 12.79 -5.20
CA ALA A 204 -30.10 11.60 -5.53
C ALA A 204 -29.33 10.68 -6.51
N TYR A 205 -28.69 11.25 -7.53
CA TYR A 205 -27.87 10.53 -8.49
C TYR A 205 -26.70 9.80 -7.81
N ARG A 206 -25.94 10.50 -6.95
CA ARG A 206 -24.75 9.96 -6.27
C ARG A 206 -25.04 8.82 -5.28
N ARG A 207 -26.30 8.55 -4.91
CA ARG A 207 -26.65 7.42 -4.01
C ARG A 207 -26.25 6.06 -4.58
N THR A 208 -26.09 5.95 -5.90
CA THR A 208 -25.64 4.74 -6.59
C THR A 208 -24.12 4.58 -6.59
N GLY A 209 -23.36 5.55 -6.06
CA GLY A 209 -21.90 5.57 -6.14
C GLY A 209 -21.34 6.04 -7.50
N ALA A 210 -22.19 6.31 -8.49
CA ALA A 210 -21.77 6.79 -9.81
C ALA A 210 -21.20 8.22 -9.75
N LEU A 211 -20.05 8.43 -10.40
CA LEU A 211 -19.46 9.75 -10.62
C LEU A 211 -20.29 10.53 -11.64
N LEU A 212 -20.83 11.68 -11.23
CA LEU A 212 -21.53 12.60 -12.14
C LEU A 212 -20.49 13.47 -12.86
N ARG A 213 -20.45 13.38 -14.20
CA ARG A 213 -19.59 14.20 -15.06
C ARG A 213 -20.44 14.93 -16.09
N GLU A 214 -20.22 16.23 -16.20
CA GLU A 214 -20.86 17.09 -17.19
C GLU A 214 -19.94 17.27 -18.39
N GLU A 215 -20.46 17.04 -19.60
CA GLU A 215 -19.73 17.21 -20.85
C GLU A 215 -20.25 18.42 -21.61
N ARG A 216 -19.36 19.30 -22.05
CA ARG A 216 -19.72 20.44 -22.88
C ARG A 216 -19.89 20.01 -24.33
N VAL A 217 -21.09 20.18 -24.87
CA VAL A 217 -21.44 19.72 -26.22
C VAL A 217 -21.52 20.89 -27.17
N HIS A 218 -20.61 20.89 -28.14
CA HIS A 218 -20.51 21.90 -29.20
C HIS A 218 -20.88 21.35 -30.59
N GLY A 219 -21.11 20.04 -30.71
CA GLY A 219 -21.42 19.36 -31.97
C GLY A 219 -21.80 17.90 -31.75
N ASN A 220 -22.06 17.19 -32.85
CA ASN A 220 -22.39 15.77 -32.85
C ASN A 220 -21.32 14.98 -33.61
N PHE A 221 -20.74 13.97 -32.96
CA PHE A 221 -19.57 13.24 -33.46
C PHE A 221 -19.81 11.72 -33.43
N PRO A 222 -20.62 11.17 -34.36
CA PRO A 222 -21.09 9.78 -34.30
C PRO A 222 -19.97 8.72 -34.45
N ARG A 223 -18.79 9.11 -34.97
CA ARG A 223 -17.63 8.21 -35.13
C ARG A 223 -16.85 7.99 -33.83
N ASP A 224 -17.01 8.87 -32.84
CA ASP A 224 -16.20 8.88 -31.62
C ASP A 224 -16.40 7.62 -30.78
N LEU A 225 -17.65 7.19 -30.61
CA LEU A 225 -18.03 5.98 -29.86
C LEU A 225 -17.37 4.72 -30.40
N ARG A 226 -17.51 4.52 -31.72
CA ARG A 226 -16.97 3.33 -32.39
C ARG A 226 -15.45 3.31 -32.26
N TYR A 227 -14.81 4.47 -32.46
CA TYR A 227 -13.38 4.61 -32.32
C TYR A 227 -12.90 4.37 -30.89
N GLU A 228 -13.59 4.92 -29.88
CA GLU A 228 -13.25 4.73 -28.46
C GLU A 228 -13.28 3.25 -28.07
N ALA A 229 -14.26 2.49 -28.55
CA ALA A 229 -14.35 1.05 -28.33
C ALA A 229 -13.21 0.27 -29.01
N GLU A 230 -12.89 0.62 -30.26
CA GLU A 230 -11.78 0.02 -31.01
C GLU A 230 -10.42 0.33 -30.35
N TYR A 231 -10.23 1.57 -29.92
CA TYR A 231 -9.04 2.02 -29.19
C TYR A 231 -8.89 1.32 -27.84
N ALA A 232 -9.98 1.12 -27.10
CA ALA A 232 -9.97 0.35 -25.85
C ALA A 232 -9.60 -1.12 -26.08
N GLN A 233 -10.09 -1.73 -27.16
CA GLN A 233 -9.69 -3.09 -27.54
C GLN A 233 -8.20 -3.16 -27.89
N ALA A 234 -7.69 -2.20 -28.66
CA ALA A 234 -6.27 -2.12 -29.02
C ALA A 234 -5.36 -1.94 -27.80
N LEU A 235 -5.78 -1.12 -26.81
CA LEU A 235 -5.08 -1.01 -25.52
C LEU A 235 -5.03 -2.35 -24.78
N GLY A 236 -6.17 -3.07 -24.73
CA GLY A 236 -6.23 -4.40 -24.11
C GLY A 236 -5.26 -5.38 -24.77
N VAL A 237 -5.22 -5.43 -26.10
CA VAL A 237 -4.29 -6.30 -26.83
C VAL A 237 -2.83 -5.92 -26.58
N ALA A 238 -2.51 -4.63 -26.53
CA ALA A 238 -1.14 -4.14 -26.36
C ALA A 238 -0.60 -4.30 -24.94
N TYR A 239 -1.44 -4.15 -23.91
CA TYR A 239 -0.98 -4.00 -22.52
C TYR A 239 -1.47 -5.07 -21.54
N ARG A 240 -2.40 -5.97 -21.90
CA ARG A 240 -2.81 -7.08 -21.00
C ARG A 240 -1.74 -8.14 -20.83
N ARG A 241 -0.81 -8.24 -21.77
CA ARG A 241 0.30 -9.19 -21.69
C ARG A 241 1.59 -8.45 -21.48
N THR A 242 2.36 -8.91 -20.49
CA THR A 242 3.70 -8.37 -20.24
C THR A 242 4.75 -9.40 -20.56
N LYS A 243 5.79 -8.97 -21.27
CA LYS A 243 6.98 -9.77 -21.44
C LYS A 243 7.94 -9.42 -20.34
N ILE A 244 8.33 -10.41 -19.53
CA ILE A 244 9.47 -10.23 -18.66
C ILE A 244 10.72 -10.37 -19.52
N PHE A 245 11.28 -9.21 -19.84
CA PHE A 245 12.49 -9.09 -20.64
C PHE A 245 13.62 -9.95 -20.05
N GLY A 246 14.14 -10.89 -20.82
CA GLY A 246 15.23 -11.78 -20.39
C GLY A 246 14.81 -13.18 -19.93
N LEU A 247 13.51 -13.53 -20.07
CA LEU A 247 13.00 -14.91 -19.88
C LEU A 247 12.64 -15.60 -21.21
N ASP A 248 13.11 -15.07 -22.34
CA ASP A 248 12.80 -15.52 -23.72
C ASP A 248 13.32 -16.94 -24.06
N GLU A 249 14.12 -17.55 -23.18
CA GLU A 249 14.55 -18.94 -23.30
C GLU A 249 13.47 -19.96 -22.90
N LEU A 250 12.45 -19.52 -22.15
CA LEU A 250 11.25 -20.30 -21.88
C LEU A 250 10.33 -20.26 -23.11
N SER A 251 9.34 -21.15 -23.21
CA SER A 251 8.46 -21.18 -24.40
C SER A 251 7.82 -19.80 -24.64
N ARG A 252 7.33 -19.51 -25.86
CA ARG A 252 6.61 -18.24 -26.14
C ARG A 252 5.45 -18.00 -25.15
N HIS A 253 4.92 -19.07 -24.56
CA HIS A 253 3.84 -19.03 -23.58
C HIS A 253 4.32 -18.69 -22.16
N ASP A 254 5.60 -18.93 -21.83
CA ASP A 254 6.16 -18.73 -20.49
C ASP A 254 6.80 -17.35 -20.27
N SER A 255 7.15 -16.67 -21.37
CA SER A 255 7.72 -15.32 -21.37
C SER A 255 6.65 -14.23 -21.42
N GLU A 256 5.41 -14.56 -21.82
CA GLU A 256 4.25 -13.66 -21.86
C GLU A 256 3.33 -13.92 -20.66
N TRP A 257 3.25 -12.94 -19.76
CA TRP A 257 2.41 -13.02 -18.56
C TRP A 257 1.09 -12.29 -18.79
N ASP A 258 -0.01 -12.97 -18.49
CA ASP A 258 -1.33 -12.35 -18.45
C ASP A 258 -1.49 -11.52 -17.16
N LEU A 259 -1.56 -10.20 -17.30
CA LEU A 259 -1.77 -9.31 -16.16
C LEU A 259 -3.10 -9.55 -15.48
N ASP A 260 -4.13 -10.03 -16.19
CA ASP A 260 -5.45 -10.36 -15.63
C ASP A 260 -5.30 -11.38 -14.49
N THR A 261 -4.24 -12.20 -14.55
CA THR A 261 -3.99 -13.29 -13.61
C THR A 261 -2.80 -13.01 -12.67
N ALA A 262 -1.87 -12.15 -13.07
CA ALA A 262 -0.59 -11.97 -12.39
C ALA A 262 -0.33 -10.58 -11.79
N TYR A 263 -1.22 -9.61 -11.98
CA TYR A 263 -1.10 -8.31 -11.32
C TYR A 263 -1.20 -8.45 -9.80
N LEU A 264 -0.28 -7.78 -9.10
CA LEU A 264 -0.23 -7.70 -7.64
C LEU A 264 -0.17 -6.24 -7.22
N GLY A 265 -1.18 -5.77 -6.48
CA GLY A 265 -1.20 -4.42 -5.92
C GLY A 265 -0.11 -4.29 -4.84
N LEU A 266 1.00 -3.62 -5.16
CA LEU A 266 2.13 -3.44 -4.23
C LEU A 266 1.84 -2.39 -3.15
N GLU A 267 2.61 -2.40 -2.07
CA GLU A 267 2.56 -1.31 -1.09
C GLU A 267 3.30 -0.07 -1.60
N ALA A 268 2.71 1.08 -1.32
CA ALA A 268 3.34 2.37 -1.51
C ALA A 268 3.15 3.25 -0.28
N GLN A 269 4.03 4.23 -0.14
CA GLN A 269 4.01 5.22 0.92
C GLN A 269 3.93 6.61 0.31
N ALA A 270 3.08 7.47 0.86
CA ALA A 270 3.04 8.87 0.44
C ALA A 270 4.21 9.65 1.08
N GLU A 271 4.93 10.43 0.28
CA GLU A 271 5.96 11.34 0.79
C GLU A 271 5.31 12.72 1.05
N ASP A 272 4.87 12.99 2.29
CA ASP A 272 4.34 14.30 2.68
C ASP A 272 5.06 14.84 3.93
N ARG A 273 5.86 15.91 3.75
CA ARG A 273 6.61 16.56 4.84
C ARG A 273 5.75 17.49 5.71
N ALA A 274 4.54 17.87 5.29
CA ALA A 274 3.72 18.83 6.03
C ALA A 274 2.94 18.18 7.20
N ALA A 275 2.83 16.84 7.22
CA ALA A 275 2.14 16.10 8.27
C ALA A 275 3.12 15.63 9.39
N PRO A 276 2.77 15.74 10.68
CA PRO A 276 3.58 15.19 11.76
C PRO A 276 3.51 13.65 11.73
N GLY A 277 4.57 13.02 11.22
CA GLY A 277 4.74 11.56 11.12
C GLY A 277 4.72 11.05 9.68
N GLN A 278 5.52 10.04 9.36
CA GLN A 278 5.46 9.38 8.04
C GLN A 278 4.15 8.59 7.92
N PRO A 279 3.36 8.75 6.83
CA PRO A 279 2.14 7.97 6.63
C PRO A 279 2.46 6.47 6.60
N LEU A 280 1.58 5.64 7.16
CA LEU A 280 1.75 4.19 7.08
C LEU A 280 1.68 3.73 5.61
N PRO A 281 2.44 2.69 5.23
CA PRO A 281 2.30 2.02 3.94
C PRO A 281 0.85 1.59 3.67
N GLN A 282 0.41 1.73 2.43
CA GLN A 282 -0.91 1.29 1.96
C GLN A 282 -0.78 0.65 0.57
N ARG A 283 -1.78 -0.14 0.16
CA ARG A 283 -1.85 -0.66 -1.21
C ARG A 283 -1.92 0.50 -2.21
N ILE A 284 -1.14 0.40 -3.28
CA ILE A 284 -1.07 1.43 -4.32
C ILE A 284 -2.46 1.70 -4.92
N ASP A 285 -3.26 0.64 -5.09
CA ASP A 285 -4.61 0.70 -5.64
C ASP A 285 -5.50 1.67 -4.84
N THR A 286 -5.48 1.57 -3.50
CA THR A 286 -6.21 2.46 -2.59
C THR A 286 -5.70 3.91 -2.66
N LEU A 287 -4.39 4.09 -2.83
CA LEU A 287 -3.77 5.41 -2.85
C LEU A 287 -4.09 6.19 -4.14
N LEU A 288 -4.22 5.52 -5.28
CA LEU A 288 -4.53 6.15 -6.57
C LEU A 288 -5.95 6.73 -6.61
N THR A 289 -6.92 6.11 -5.93
CA THR A 289 -8.34 6.44 -5.99
C THR A 289 -8.64 7.91 -5.65
N GLY A 290 -8.08 8.37 -4.54
CA GLY A 290 -8.28 9.73 -4.01
C GLY A 290 -7.37 10.80 -4.62
N ARG A 291 -6.44 10.43 -5.50
CA ARG A 291 -5.40 11.34 -6.01
C ARG A 291 -5.59 11.57 -7.51
N PRO A 292 -5.89 12.80 -7.95
CA PRO A 292 -6.11 13.06 -9.37
C PRO A 292 -4.82 12.97 -10.19
N ARG A 293 -3.68 13.33 -9.58
CA ARG A 293 -2.36 13.37 -10.22
C ARG A 293 -1.34 12.72 -9.29
N VAL A 294 -0.61 11.73 -9.78
CA VAL A 294 0.32 10.91 -8.99
C VAL A 294 1.66 10.80 -9.68
N LEU A 295 2.72 11.08 -8.94
CA LEU A 295 4.10 10.79 -9.32
C LEU A 295 4.55 9.56 -8.54
N LEU A 296 4.73 8.45 -9.25
CA LEU A 296 5.08 7.17 -8.68
C LEU A 296 6.60 6.94 -8.75
N ARG A 297 7.25 6.99 -7.59
CA ARG A 297 8.66 6.68 -7.38
C ARG A 297 8.85 5.20 -7.06
N GLY A 298 9.90 4.60 -7.57
CA GLY A 298 10.26 3.22 -7.23
C GLY A 298 11.52 2.76 -7.96
N GLU A 299 12.23 1.80 -7.37
CA GLU A 299 13.47 1.26 -7.94
C GLU A 299 13.22 0.54 -9.29
N ALA A 300 14.31 0.16 -9.97
CA ALA A 300 14.21 -0.72 -11.13
C ALA A 300 13.54 -2.04 -10.73
N GLY A 301 12.69 -2.59 -11.60
CA GLY A 301 12.00 -3.85 -11.33
C GLY A 301 10.93 -3.78 -10.22
N ALA A 302 10.65 -2.59 -9.65
CA ALA A 302 9.63 -2.41 -8.62
C ALA A 302 8.18 -2.48 -9.12
N GLY A 303 7.94 -2.66 -10.43
CA GLY A 303 6.59 -2.83 -10.99
C GLY A 303 5.86 -1.55 -11.43
N LYS A 304 6.55 -0.40 -11.52
CA LYS A 304 5.98 0.90 -11.96
C LYS A 304 5.28 0.80 -13.33
N THR A 305 6.00 0.37 -14.36
CA THR A 305 5.48 0.18 -15.72
C THR A 305 4.35 -0.85 -15.75
N THR A 306 4.48 -1.93 -14.97
CA THR A 306 3.44 -2.97 -14.85
C THR A 306 2.11 -2.39 -14.36
N LEU A 307 2.14 -1.50 -13.37
CA LEU A 307 0.95 -0.79 -12.88
C LEU A 307 0.34 0.12 -13.97
N LEU A 308 1.16 0.87 -14.71
CA LEU A 308 0.65 1.73 -15.79
C LEU A 308 -0.03 0.90 -16.89
N TRP A 309 0.58 -0.21 -17.28
CA TRP A 309 0.01 -1.10 -18.29
C TRP A 309 -1.28 -1.78 -17.81
N TRP A 310 -1.34 -2.17 -16.53
CA TRP A 310 -2.58 -2.64 -15.90
C TRP A 310 -3.69 -1.58 -15.99
N LEU A 311 -3.42 -0.34 -15.61
CA LEU A 311 -4.40 0.75 -15.74
C LEU A 311 -4.81 0.97 -17.21
N ALA A 312 -3.87 0.94 -18.15
CA ALA A 312 -4.12 1.11 -19.58
C ALA A 312 -5.05 0.04 -20.16
N ALA A 313 -4.87 -1.21 -19.76
CA ALA A 313 -5.63 -2.35 -20.26
C ALA A 313 -7.04 -2.47 -19.63
N HIS A 314 -7.25 -1.97 -18.41
CA HIS A 314 -8.46 -2.24 -17.62
C HIS A 314 -9.37 -1.02 -17.41
N ALA A 315 -8.84 0.21 -17.40
CA ALA A 315 -9.64 1.40 -17.09
C ALA A 315 -10.78 1.62 -18.10
N SER A 316 -10.47 1.58 -19.41
CA SER A 316 -11.48 1.76 -20.47
C SER A 316 -12.43 0.57 -20.58
N ALA A 317 -11.93 -0.64 -20.32
CA ALA A 317 -12.70 -1.89 -20.31
C ALA A 317 -13.61 -2.03 -19.07
N ARG A 318 -13.45 -1.17 -18.06
CA ARG A 318 -14.18 -1.17 -16.79
C ARG A 318 -13.99 -2.46 -15.98
N THR A 319 -12.78 -3.00 -16.02
CA THR A 319 -12.41 -4.27 -15.39
C THR A 319 -11.46 -4.09 -14.20
N LEU A 320 -11.29 -2.85 -13.71
CA LEU A 320 -10.59 -2.61 -12.46
C LEU A 320 -11.50 -2.95 -11.26
N ASP A 321 -10.91 -3.50 -10.20
CA ASP A 321 -11.59 -3.87 -8.97
C ASP A 321 -12.15 -2.67 -8.19
N GLU A 322 -12.92 -2.93 -7.11
CA GLU A 322 -13.65 -1.92 -6.34
C GLU A 322 -12.77 -0.74 -5.87
N ASP A 323 -11.54 -1.01 -5.42
CA ASP A 323 -10.62 0.03 -4.95
C ASP A 323 -10.27 1.04 -6.06
N LEU A 324 -10.14 0.58 -7.30
CA LEU A 324 -9.82 1.39 -8.48
C LEU A 324 -11.06 1.77 -9.30
N ALA A 325 -12.27 1.47 -8.83
CA ALA A 325 -13.51 1.73 -9.54
C ALA A 325 -13.68 3.18 -10.07
N PRO A 326 -13.19 4.23 -9.39
CA PRO A 326 -13.24 5.60 -9.92
C PRO A 326 -12.44 5.85 -11.22
N LEU A 327 -11.49 4.97 -11.53
CA LEU A 327 -10.73 5.00 -12.79
C LEU A 327 -11.44 4.25 -13.93
N ASN A 328 -12.44 3.42 -13.62
CA ASN A 328 -13.22 2.72 -14.64
C ASN A 328 -14.01 3.71 -15.51
N GLY A 329 -13.95 3.51 -16.83
CA GLY A 329 -14.58 4.37 -17.84
C GLY A 329 -13.75 5.59 -18.22
N LEU A 330 -12.53 5.74 -17.68
CA LEU A 330 -11.53 6.67 -18.23
C LEU A 330 -10.90 6.09 -19.50
N VAL A 331 -10.43 6.98 -20.38
CA VAL A 331 -9.73 6.64 -21.62
C VAL A 331 -8.21 6.83 -21.41
N PRO A 332 -7.43 5.73 -21.40
CA PRO A 332 -5.98 5.81 -21.21
C PRO A 332 -5.24 6.36 -22.43
N PHE A 333 -4.41 7.38 -22.21
CA PHE A 333 -3.39 7.83 -23.15
C PHE A 333 -2.03 7.45 -22.59
N VAL A 334 -1.46 6.35 -23.10
CA VAL A 334 -0.13 5.89 -22.69
C VAL A 334 0.93 6.63 -23.48
N VAL A 335 1.83 7.31 -22.76
CA VAL A 335 2.96 8.04 -23.33
C VAL A 335 4.26 7.38 -22.82
N PRO A 336 4.77 6.36 -23.53
CA PRO A 336 6.03 5.71 -23.18
C PRO A 336 7.20 6.59 -23.63
N LEU A 337 7.82 7.32 -22.71
CA LEU A 337 8.77 8.39 -23.03
C LEU A 337 10.02 7.87 -23.75
N ARG A 338 10.58 6.72 -23.32
CA ARG A 338 11.69 6.07 -24.03
C ARG A 338 11.37 5.71 -25.47
N THR A 339 10.24 5.04 -25.73
CA THR A 339 9.87 4.60 -27.08
C THR A 339 9.60 5.78 -28.00
N LEU A 340 8.96 6.82 -27.46
CA LEU A 340 8.64 8.04 -28.20
C LEU A 340 9.92 8.79 -28.62
N ARG A 341 10.89 8.91 -27.71
CA ARG A 341 12.19 9.53 -28.00
C ARG A 341 13.06 8.69 -28.93
N ALA A 342 13.09 7.36 -28.76
CA ALA A 342 13.82 6.46 -29.66
C ALA A 342 13.35 6.54 -31.13
N ARG A 343 12.10 6.95 -31.37
CA ARG A 343 11.53 7.18 -32.71
C ARG A 343 11.81 8.59 -33.25
N GLY A 344 12.55 9.43 -32.51
CA GLY A 344 12.81 10.84 -32.85
C GLY A 344 11.59 11.75 -32.70
N GLY A 345 10.58 11.35 -31.92
CA GLY A 345 9.35 12.13 -31.71
C GLY A 345 9.50 13.23 -30.65
N THR A 346 8.74 14.31 -30.81
CA THR A 346 8.55 15.36 -29.78
C THR A 346 7.40 14.99 -28.83
N PHE A 347 7.30 15.67 -27.68
CA PHE A 347 6.18 15.46 -26.77
C PHE A 347 4.82 15.68 -27.47
N PRO A 348 3.87 14.74 -27.35
CA PRO A 348 2.68 14.75 -28.18
C PRO A 348 1.71 15.85 -27.74
N GLY A 349 1.24 16.64 -28.70
CA GLY A 349 0.08 17.51 -28.49
C GLY A 349 -1.21 16.71 -28.31
N PRO A 350 -2.34 17.35 -27.96
CA PRO A 350 -3.61 16.66 -27.74
C PRO A 350 -4.06 15.76 -28.90
N ALA A 351 -3.81 16.15 -30.15
CA ALA A 351 -4.18 15.37 -31.33
C ALA A 351 -3.27 14.16 -31.58
N GLU A 352 -2.06 14.14 -31.00
CA GLU A 352 -1.03 13.13 -31.22
C GLU A 352 -1.04 12.04 -30.14
N LEU A 353 -1.72 12.29 -29.01
CA LEU A 353 -1.80 11.35 -27.88
C LEU A 353 -2.30 9.95 -28.26
N THR A 354 -3.22 9.84 -29.24
CA THR A 354 -3.72 8.54 -29.74
C THR A 354 -2.62 7.70 -30.40
N GLY A 355 -1.60 8.36 -30.98
CA GLY A 355 -0.49 7.70 -31.67
C GLY A 355 0.74 7.46 -30.80
N ALA A 356 0.82 8.07 -29.61
CA ALA A 356 2.02 8.03 -28.76
C ALA A 356 2.45 6.60 -28.41
N ALA A 357 1.49 5.73 -28.10
CA ALA A 357 1.71 4.32 -27.80
C ALA A 357 2.02 3.43 -29.02
N GLY A 358 1.83 3.93 -30.26
CA GLY A 358 2.00 3.15 -31.49
C GLY A 358 1.04 1.96 -31.61
N LEU A 359 -0.20 2.11 -31.16
CA LEU A 359 -1.23 1.06 -31.25
C LEU A 359 -1.62 0.77 -32.70
N VAL A 360 -1.94 -0.50 -32.98
CA VAL A 360 -2.50 -0.91 -34.27
C VAL A 360 -4.02 -0.70 -34.24
N VAL A 361 -4.44 0.50 -34.63
CA VAL A 361 -5.85 0.94 -34.67
C VAL A 361 -6.03 1.90 -35.84
N ASP A 362 -7.25 2.04 -36.36
CA ASP A 362 -7.56 3.03 -37.39
C ASP A 362 -7.21 4.47 -36.96
N ALA A 363 -7.16 5.39 -37.93
CA ALA A 363 -6.90 6.80 -37.64
C ALA A 363 -8.02 7.41 -36.78
N ALA A 364 -7.64 8.11 -35.71
CA ALA A 364 -8.57 8.77 -34.82
C ALA A 364 -9.44 9.81 -35.55
N PRO A 365 -10.75 9.91 -35.23
CA PRO A 365 -11.57 11.03 -35.68
C PRO A 365 -10.95 12.36 -35.30
N ARG A 366 -11.04 13.35 -36.20
CA ARG A 366 -10.43 14.67 -35.99
C ARG A 366 -10.90 15.29 -34.65
N GLY A 367 -9.94 15.64 -33.80
CA GLY A 367 -10.18 16.28 -32.50
C GLY A 367 -10.72 15.36 -31.40
N TRP A 368 -10.81 14.05 -31.62
CA TRP A 368 -11.36 13.10 -30.65
C TRP A 368 -10.65 13.15 -29.29
N ALA A 369 -9.31 13.05 -29.28
CA ALA A 369 -8.53 13.10 -28.04
C ALA A 369 -8.71 14.42 -27.27
N GLY A 370 -8.82 15.55 -28.00
CA GLY A 370 -9.16 16.85 -27.40
C GLY A 370 -10.51 16.84 -26.70
N ARG A 371 -11.56 16.26 -27.31
CA ARG A 371 -12.88 16.11 -26.68
C ARG A 371 -12.84 15.19 -25.46
N VAL A 372 -12.06 14.11 -25.49
CA VAL A 372 -11.85 13.22 -24.33
C VAL A 372 -11.19 13.97 -23.17
N LEU A 373 -10.17 14.78 -23.44
CA LEU A 373 -9.51 15.65 -22.45
C LEU A 373 -10.48 16.69 -21.86
N GLU A 374 -11.25 17.37 -22.70
CA GLU A 374 -12.23 18.39 -22.27
C GLU A 374 -13.38 17.81 -21.43
N SER A 375 -13.78 16.57 -21.70
CA SER A 375 -14.79 15.86 -20.91
C SER A 375 -14.30 15.37 -19.54
N GLY A 376 -13.00 15.54 -19.21
CA GLY A 376 -12.40 15.02 -17.98
C GLY A 376 -12.37 13.50 -17.92
N ARG A 377 -12.48 12.82 -19.07
CA ARG A 377 -12.42 11.34 -19.17
C ARG A 377 -11.02 10.82 -19.50
N ALA A 378 -10.06 11.70 -19.74
CA ALA A 378 -8.69 11.31 -20.01
C ALA A 378 -7.97 10.78 -18.76
N LEU A 379 -7.30 9.63 -18.92
CA LEU A 379 -6.31 9.10 -18.00
C LEU A 379 -4.95 9.14 -18.71
N LEU A 380 -4.11 10.10 -18.36
CA LEU A 380 -2.78 10.25 -18.93
C LEU A 380 -1.79 9.36 -18.15
N LEU A 381 -1.18 8.39 -18.83
CA LEU A 381 -0.22 7.44 -18.26
C LEU A 381 1.15 7.72 -18.86
N VAL A 382 1.97 8.47 -18.14
CA VAL A 382 3.31 8.88 -18.59
C VAL A 382 4.33 7.92 -17.99
N ASP A 383 4.89 7.05 -18.83
CA ASP A 383 5.84 6.04 -18.36
C ASP A 383 7.28 6.47 -18.62
N GLY A 384 8.09 6.47 -17.56
CA GLY A 384 9.54 6.65 -17.63
C GLY A 384 9.98 8.12 -17.72
N LEU A 385 9.60 8.99 -16.80
CA LEU A 385 10.18 10.34 -16.72
C LEU A 385 11.70 10.31 -16.54
N ASP A 386 12.21 9.29 -15.84
CA ASP A 386 13.65 9.07 -15.67
C ASP A 386 14.36 8.75 -17.00
N GLU A 387 13.62 8.26 -18.00
CA GLU A 387 14.13 7.96 -19.34
C GLU A 387 14.16 9.21 -20.24
N VAL A 388 13.72 10.37 -19.73
CA VAL A 388 13.91 11.67 -20.40
C VAL A 388 15.29 12.23 -20.00
N PRO A 389 16.12 12.57 -21.00
CA PRO A 389 17.37 13.30 -20.79
C PRO A 389 17.19 14.58 -19.94
N PRO A 390 18.03 14.89 -18.92
CA PRO A 390 17.90 16.06 -18.04
C PRO A 390 17.63 17.40 -18.73
N GLU A 391 18.33 17.67 -19.83
CA GLU A 391 18.19 18.86 -20.68
C GLU A 391 16.81 18.97 -21.34
N ASP A 392 16.13 17.83 -21.54
CA ASP A 392 14.76 17.75 -22.04
C ASP A 392 13.71 17.60 -20.92
N ARG A 393 14.11 17.49 -19.65
CA ARG A 393 13.16 17.34 -18.52
C ARG A 393 12.36 18.60 -18.26
N GLU A 394 12.95 19.79 -18.41
CA GLU A 394 12.19 21.05 -18.35
C GLU A 394 11.15 21.11 -19.45
N GLN A 395 11.47 20.65 -20.67
CA GLN A 395 10.50 20.57 -21.75
C GLN A 395 9.39 19.55 -21.45
N ALA A 396 9.72 18.41 -20.82
CA ALA A 396 8.72 17.43 -20.38
C ALA A 396 7.79 18.00 -19.31
N HIS A 397 8.37 18.72 -18.34
CA HIS A 397 7.65 19.43 -17.29
C HIS A 397 6.70 20.47 -17.91
N ASP A 398 7.21 21.32 -18.79
CA ASP A 398 6.44 22.38 -19.45
C ASP A 398 5.32 21.80 -20.31
N TRP A 399 5.60 20.74 -21.07
CA TRP A 399 4.59 20.03 -21.84
C TRP A 399 3.47 19.50 -20.94
N LEU A 400 3.83 18.78 -19.87
CA LEU A 400 2.87 18.20 -18.94
C LEU A 400 2.08 19.28 -18.21
N SER A 401 2.76 20.34 -17.75
CA SER A 401 2.16 21.49 -17.06
C SER A 401 1.19 22.25 -17.97
N GLN A 402 1.56 22.52 -19.23
CA GLN A 402 0.68 23.16 -20.22
C GLN A 402 -0.56 22.30 -20.51
N LEU A 403 -0.39 20.99 -20.69
CA LEU A 403 -1.49 20.06 -20.96
C LEU A 403 -2.45 19.99 -19.77
N LEU A 404 -1.93 19.83 -18.55
CA LEU A 404 -2.73 19.71 -17.32
C LEU A 404 -3.33 21.04 -16.85
N THR A 405 -2.74 22.17 -17.24
CA THR A 405 -3.33 23.51 -17.04
C THR A 405 -4.50 23.73 -18.00
N ARG A 406 -4.37 23.30 -19.26
CA ARG A 406 -5.46 23.41 -20.26
C ARG A 406 -6.61 22.45 -19.98
N PHE A 407 -6.33 21.29 -19.41
CA PHE A 407 -7.30 20.22 -19.12
C PHE A 407 -7.21 19.77 -17.65
N PRO A 408 -7.72 20.57 -16.69
CA PRO A 408 -7.50 20.36 -15.26
C PRO A 408 -8.07 19.06 -14.69
N GLU A 409 -9.17 18.58 -15.27
CA GLU A 409 -9.86 17.33 -14.85
C GLU A 409 -9.16 16.05 -15.34
N THR A 410 -8.04 16.17 -16.09
CA THR A 410 -7.27 15.02 -16.55
C THR A 410 -6.64 14.28 -15.37
N ARG A 411 -6.95 13.00 -15.25
CA ARG A 411 -6.24 12.11 -14.31
C ARG A 411 -4.87 11.80 -14.87
N CYS A 412 -3.84 11.85 -14.04
CA CYS A 412 -2.48 11.58 -14.50
C CYS A 412 -1.72 10.67 -13.52
N VAL A 413 -1.12 9.61 -14.05
CA VAL A 413 -0.14 8.81 -13.31
C VAL A 413 1.16 8.86 -14.10
N THR A 414 2.20 9.30 -13.43
CA THR A 414 3.53 9.43 -14.02
C THR A 414 4.52 8.61 -13.22
N THR A 415 5.39 7.85 -13.88
CA THR A 415 6.41 7.02 -13.20
C THR A 415 7.78 7.66 -13.29
N VAL A 416 8.54 7.53 -12.20
CA VAL A 416 9.93 8.01 -12.13
C VAL A 416 10.73 7.15 -11.15
N ARG A 417 12.05 7.21 -11.22
CA ARG A 417 12.92 6.63 -10.18
C ARG A 417 13.11 7.60 -9.02
N PRO A 418 13.39 7.10 -7.79
CA PRO A 418 13.43 7.93 -6.59
C PRO A 418 14.33 9.16 -6.68
N LEU A 419 15.40 9.10 -7.48
CA LEU A 419 16.42 10.15 -7.57
C LEU A 419 16.51 10.80 -8.96
N ALA A 420 15.62 10.48 -9.91
CA ALA A 420 15.73 11.03 -11.26
C ALA A 420 15.17 12.45 -11.38
N VAL A 421 14.26 12.85 -10.50
CA VAL A 421 13.78 14.23 -10.37
C VAL A 421 13.82 14.63 -8.91
N GLU A 422 14.02 15.92 -8.63
CA GLU A 422 14.00 16.44 -7.26
C GLU A 422 12.69 16.07 -6.54
N GLN A 423 12.72 16.01 -5.21
CA GLN A 423 11.47 15.90 -4.44
C GLN A 423 10.60 17.13 -4.70
N ASP A 424 9.29 16.96 -4.77
CA ASP A 424 8.30 18.00 -5.05
C ASP A 424 8.35 18.58 -6.49
N TRP A 425 9.04 17.93 -7.44
CA TRP A 425 9.24 18.45 -8.80
C TRP A 425 7.95 18.80 -9.56
N LEU A 426 6.87 18.04 -9.35
CA LEU A 426 5.54 18.29 -9.95
C LEU A 426 4.50 18.78 -8.93
N ARG A 427 4.95 19.28 -7.78
CA ARG A 427 4.05 19.68 -6.70
C ARG A 427 3.22 20.90 -7.07
N SER A 428 3.77 21.85 -7.83
CA SER A 428 3.06 23.01 -8.36
C SER A 428 1.88 22.63 -9.25
N GLU A 429 1.98 21.49 -9.92
CA GLU A 429 1.01 20.89 -10.82
C GLU A 429 0.00 20.02 -10.06
N GLY A 430 0.07 19.98 -8.72
CA GLY A 430 -0.86 19.25 -7.86
C GLY A 430 -0.62 17.73 -7.84
N PHE A 431 0.60 17.26 -8.14
CA PHE A 431 0.94 15.85 -8.00
C PHE A 431 1.14 15.46 -6.54
N ALA A 432 0.62 14.30 -6.18
CA ALA A 432 0.99 13.59 -4.96
C ALA A 432 2.11 12.60 -5.26
N GLU A 433 3.20 12.64 -4.48
CA GLU A 433 4.30 11.69 -4.63
C GLU A 433 4.05 10.42 -3.82
N LEU A 434 4.15 9.27 -4.50
CA LEU A 434 4.03 7.95 -3.89
C LEU A 434 5.30 7.16 -4.16
N ARG A 435 5.86 6.51 -3.15
CA ARG A 435 7.03 5.61 -3.27
C ARG A 435 6.59 4.17 -3.13
N LEU A 436 6.83 3.35 -4.16
CA LEU A 436 6.67 1.89 -4.08
C LEU A 436 7.69 1.29 -3.10
N LEU A 437 7.20 0.38 -2.26
CA LEU A 437 7.99 -0.33 -1.27
C LEU A 437 8.38 -1.73 -1.78
N PRO A 438 9.44 -2.35 -1.21
CA PRO A 438 9.77 -3.74 -1.49
C PRO A 438 8.62 -4.67 -1.11
N MET A 439 8.49 -5.82 -1.81
CA MET A 439 7.46 -6.82 -1.51
C MET A 439 7.61 -7.34 -0.08
N ARG A 440 6.47 -7.46 0.61
CA ARG A 440 6.38 -8.16 1.89
C ARG A 440 6.45 -9.68 1.66
N ASN A 441 6.62 -10.43 2.73
CA ASN A 441 6.66 -11.90 2.62
C ASN A 441 5.35 -12.46 2.07
N GLU A 442 4.22 -11.86 2.46
CA GLU A 442 2.89 -12.22 1.99
C GLU A 442 2.72 -11.89 0.50
N ASP A 443 3.33 -10.79 0.04
CA ASP A 443 3.31 -10.38 -1.36
C ASP A 443 4.15 -11.31 -2.24
N ILE A 444 5.30 -11.79 -1.73
CA ILE A 444 6.10 -12.84 -2.40
C ILE A 444 5.27 -14.10 -2.58
N GLN A 445 4.56 -14.55 -1.54
CA GLN A 445 3.70 -15.75 -1.63
C GLN A 445 2.53 -15.55 -2.62
N ALA A 446 1.88 -14.39 -2.56
CA ALA A 446 0.82 -14.04 -3.51
C ALA A 446 1.33 -13.97 -4.95
N PHE A 447 2.55 -13.46 -5.15
CA PHE A 447 3.22 -13.40 -6.45
C PHE A 447 3.51 -14.81 -7.00
N VAL A 448 4.07 -15.70 -6.17
CA VAL A 448 4.33 -17.10 -6.55
C VAL A 448 3.04 -17.80 -6.98
N SER A 449 1.97 -17.68 -6.18
CA SER A 449 0.69 -18.30 -6.51
C SER A 449 0.07 -17.73 -7.79
N SER A 450 0.10 -16.41 -7.95
CA SER A 450 -0.40 -15.74 -9.15
C SER A 450 0.39 -16.12 -10.40
N TRP A 451 1.71 -16.29 -10.27
CA TRP A 451 2.57 -16.73 -11.35
C TRP A 451 2.27 -18.16 -11.79
N HIS A 452 2.20 -19.10 -10.85
CA HIS A 452 1.86 -20.49 -11.16
C HIS A 452 0.43 -20.61 -11.71
N ARG A 453 -0.52 -19.78 -11.24
CA ARG A 453 -1.87 -19.69 -11.82
C ARG A 453 -1.85 -19.25 -13.28
N ALA A 454 -1.06 -18.24 -13.64
CA ALA A 454 -0.88 -17.82 -15.02
C ALA A 454 -0.25 -18.94 -15.87
N ALA A 455 0.77 -19.64 -15.35
CA ALA A 455 1.41 -20.75 -16.03
C ALA A 455 0.46 -21.94 -16.31
N ARG A 456 -0.47 -22.23 -15.40
CA ARG A 456 -1.50 -23.27 -15.62
C ARG A 456 -2.45 -22.93 -16.76
N LEU A 457 -2.82 -21.65 -16.92
CA LEU A 457 -3.71 -21.21 -18.00
C LEU A 457 -3.08 -21.37 -19.39
N SER A 458 -1.74 -21.43 -19.48
CA SER A 458 -1.02 -21.67 -20.72
C SER A 458 -0.78 -23.15 -21.03
N GLU A 459 -0.73 -24.02 -20.03
CA GLU A 459 -0.36 -25.45 -20.15
C GLU A 459 -1.29 -26.34 -19.28
N GLU A 460 -2.54 -26.54 -19.73
CA GLU A 460 -3.57 -27.29 -18.96
C GLU A 460 -3.18 -28.76 -18.68
N ASP A 461 -2.36 -29.38 -19.53
CA ASP A 461 -1.96 -30.79 -19.42
C ASP A 461 -0.93 -31.08 -18.30
N ASP A 462 -0.31 -30.05 -17.71
CA ASP A 462 0.82 -30.13 -16.77
C ASP A 462 0.47 -29.66 -15.33
N ALA A 463 -0.82 -29.49 -15.03
CA ALA A 463 -1.31 -28.83 -13.81
C ALA A 463 -0.83 -29.49 -12.50
N GLU A 464 -0.79 -30.82 -12.41
CA GLU A 464 -0.34 -31.54 -11.20
C GLU A 464 1.15 -31.30 -10.88
N ARG A 465 2.00 -31.21 -11.92
CA ARG A 465 3.43 -30.88 -11.75
C ARG A 465 3.59 -29.44 -11.27
N LEU A 466 2.86 -28.50 -11.88
CA LEU A 466 2.88 -27.08 -11.51
C LEU A 466 2.40 -26.85 -10.07
N ASP A 467 1.41 -27.62 -9.61
CA ASP A 467 0.94 -27.65 -8.23
C ASP A 467 2.02 -28.12 -7.24
N GLY A 468 2.80 -29.13 -7.61
CA GLY A 468 3.95 -29.60 -6.83
C GLY A 468 5.03 -28.52 -6.71
N LEU A 469 5.34 -27.87 -7.84
CA LEU A 469 6.35 -26.81 -7.90
C LEU A 469 5.93 -25.55 -7.12
N GLU A 470 4.67 -25.12 -7.21
CA GLU A 470 4.16 -23.98 -6.42
C GLU A 470 4.34 -24.23 -4.92
N ARG A 471 3.87 -25.39 -4.43
CA ARG A 471 3.96 -25.74 -3.00
C ARG A 471 5.41 -25.85 -2.53
N ASP A 472 6.29 -26.37 -3.37
CA ASP A 472 7.71 -26.49 -3.06
C ASP A 472 8.39 -25.11 -3.00
N LEU A 473 8.19 -24.26 -4.02
CA LEU A 473 8.79 -22.92 -4.05
C LEU A 473 8.28 -22.03 -2.90
N SER A 474 6.98 -22.07 -2.62
CA SER A 474 6.39 -21.38 -1.47
C SER A 474 7.04 -21.81 -0.16
N ARG A 475 7.25 -23.12 0.03
CA ARG A 475 7.95 -23.65 1.21
C ARG A 475 9.42 -23.23 1.25
N GLN A 476 10.13 -23.24 0.12
CA GLN A 476 11.52 -22.77 0.06
C GLN A 476 11.62 -21.29 0.45
N PHE A 477 10.69 -20.45 -0.01
CA PHE A 477 10.61 -19.06 0.45
C PHE A 477 10.28 -18.96 1.95
N GLU A 478 9.39 -19.78 2.51
CA GLU A 478 9.11 -19.78 3.96
C GLU A 478 10.31 -20.21 4.81
N GLN A 479 11.11 -21.15 4.32
CA GLN A 479 12.22 -21.76 5.07
C GLN A 479 13.55 -21.03 4.88
N ASN A 480 13.70 -20.24 3.80
CA ASN A 480 14.98 -19.60 3.45
C ASN A 480 14.86 -18.06 3.46
N PRO A 481 15.20 -17.38 4.59
CA PRO A 481 15.20 -15.93 4.69
C PRO A 481 16.07 -15.23 3.63
N THR A 482 17.20 -15.85 3.30
CA THR A 482 18.13 -15.34 2.27
C THR A 482 17.47 -15.30 0.89
N LEU A 483 16.72 -16.34 0.53
CA LEU A 483 15.99 -16.40 -0.74
C LEU A 483 14.86 -15.36 -0.77
N ARG A 484 14.17 -15.13 0.34
CA ARG A 484 13.12 -14.09 0.45
C ARG A 484 13.66 -12.69 0.27
N ASP A 485 14.79 -12.37 0.92
CA ASP A 485 15.37 -11.03 0.82
C ASP A 485 15.76 -10.69 -0.62
N LEU A 486 16.19 -11.69 -1.39
CA LEU A 486 16.45 -11.53 -2.82
C LEU A 486 15.16 -11.31 -3.64
N ALA A 487 14.08 -12.00 -3.28
CA ALA A 487 12.79 -11.92 -3.98
C ALA A 487 11.96 -10.68 -3.61
N ARG A 488 12.49 -9.72 -2.85
CA ARG A 488 11.76 -8.50 -2.46
C ARG A 488 11.43 -7.56 -3.62
N THR A 489 12.00 -7.76 -4.81
CA THR A 489 11.58 -7.06 -6.03
C THR A 489 10.80 -7.99 -6.95
N PRO A 490 9.67 -7.54 -7.56
CA PRO A 490 8.88 -8.35 -8.47
C PRO A 490 9.69 -9.00 -9.59
N LEU A 491 10.67 -8.27 -10.15
CA LEU A 491 11.56 -8.78 -11.20
C LEU A 491 12.38 -10.00 -10.72
N LEU A 492 13.04 -9.90 -9.56
CA LEU A 492 13.86 -11.00 -9.04
C LEU A 492 13.00 -12.17 -8.59
N CYS A 493 11.83 -11.91 -8.02
CA CYS A 493 10.87 -12.96 -7.69
C CYS A 493 10.44 -13.73 -8.95
N ALA A 494 10.12 -13.03 -10.05
CA ALA A 494 9.79 -13.65 -11.32
C ALA A 494 10.93 -14.51 -11.89
N VAL A 495 12.18 -14.02 -11.80
CA VAL A 495 13.38 -14.75 -12.20
C VAL A 495 13.55 -16.03 -11.38
N ILE A 496 13.31 -15.98 -10.06
CA ILE A 496 13.39 -17.17 -9.19
C ILE A 496 12.30 -18.17 -9.54
N CYS A 497 11.06 -17.73 -9.74
CA CYS A 497 9.95 -18.59 -10.18
C CYS A 497 10.28 -19.31 -11.50
N ALA A 498 10.79 -18.55 -12.47
CA ALA A 498 11.23 -19.07 -13.77
C ALA A 498 12.35 -20.12 -13.63
N LEU A 499 13.38 -19.83 -12.83
CA LEU A 499 14.50 -20.76 -12.60
C LEU A 499 14.06 -22.03 -11.88
N HIS A 500 13.21 -21.91 -10.86
CA HIS A 500 12.68 -23.05 -10.09
C HIS A 500 11.87 -23.99 -10.99
N ARG A 501 10.96 -23.44 -11.82
CA ARG A 501 10.18 -24.25 -12.78
C ARG A 501 11.06 -24.90 -13.85
N ARG A 502 12.06 -24.18 -14.40
CA ARG A 502 12.97 -24.72 -15.42
C ARG A 502 13.82 -25.89 -14.91
N ARG A 503 14.13 -25.89 -13.62
CA ARG A 503 14.97 -26.92 -12.98
C ARG A 503 14.16 -27.92 -12.18
N ASP A 504 12.86 -28.06 -12.43
CA ASP A 504 11.95 -28.99 -11.74
C ASP A 504 12.12 -28.98 -10.21
N GLY A 505 12.18 -27.78 -9.61
CA GLY A 505 12.20 -27.59 -8.16
C GLY A 505 13.57 -27.26 -7.56
N PHE A 506 14.65 -27.42 -8.33
CA PHE A 506 16.01 -27.23 -7.82
C PHE A 506 16.52 -25.80 -8.00
N LEU A 507 16.47 -25.01 -6.92
CA LEU A 507 17.17 -23.72 -6.84
C LEU A 507 18.62 -23.91 -6.36
N PRO A 508 19.56 -23.08 -6.85
CA PRO A 508 20.91 -23.08 -6.31
C PRO A 508 20.93 -22.77 -4.81
N GLU A 509 21.69 -23.55 -4.05
CA GLU A 509 21.79 -23.43 -2.58
C GLU A 509 22.43 -22.11 -2.10
N THR A 510 23.11 -21.38 -2.98
CA THR A 510 23.88 -20.20 -2.60
C THR A 510 23.56 -18.97 -3.45
N ARG A 511 23.61 -17.79 -2.81
CA ARG A 511 23.27 -16.49 -3.43
C ARG A 511 24.00 -16.26 -4.75
N TRP A 512 25.31 -16.51 -4.80
CA TRP A 512 26.11 -16.28 -6.01
C TRP A 512 25.76 -17.24 -7.15
N ARG A 513 25.39 -18.50 -6.88
CA ARG A 513 24.97 -19.43 -7.94
C ARG A 513 23.61 -19.03 -8.51
N LEU A 514 22.74 -18.44 -7.68
CA LEU A 514 21.46 -17.89 -8.11
C LEU A 514 21.67 -16.63 -8.97
N TYR A 515 22.54 -15.71 -8.57
CA TYR A 515 22.94 -14.57 -9.40
C TYR A 515 23.57 -15.00 -10.72
N ARG A 516 24.48 -15.98 -10.70
CA ARG A 516 25.07 -16.54 -11.92
C ARG A 516 24.00 -17.09 -12.85
N SER A 517 23.08 -17.89 -12.33
CA SER A 517 22.00 -18.51 -13.12
C SER A 517 21.03 -17.44 -13.67
N ALA A 518 20.75 -16.39 -12.89
CA ALA A 518 19.95 -15.25 -13.34
C ALA A 518 20.67 -14.44 -14.43
N LEU A 519 21.97 -14.19 -14.27
CA LEU A 519 22.81 -13.47 -15.22
C LEU A 519 22.92 -14.23 -16.55
N GLU A 520 23.20 -15.54 -16.50
CA GLU A 520 23.19 -16.43 -17.66
C GLU A 520 21.84 -16.41 -18.38
N MET A 521 20.74 -16.39 -17.64
CA MET A 521 19.39 -16.33 -18.21
C MET A 521 19.08 -14.97 -18.84
N LEU A 522 19.51 -13.86 -18.23
CA LEU A 522 19.28 -12.50 -18.73
C LEU A 522 20.17 -12.17 -19.95
N LEU A 523 21.39 -12.72 -20.01
CA LEU A 523 22.37 -12.50 -21.08
C LEU A 523 22.32 -13.58 -22.18
N GLY A 524 21.72 -14.75 -21.93
CA GLY A 524 21.74 -15.91 -22.82
C GLY A 524 20.84 -15.80 -24.06
N ASN A 525 21.40 -16.13 -25.24
CA ASN A 525 20.74 -16.45 -26.52
C ASN A 525 19.53 -15.59 -26.95
N ARG A 526 19.58 -14.29 -26.65
CA ARG A 526 18.51 -13.31 -26.94
C ARG A 526 18.31 -13.04 -28.44
N ASP A 527 19.39 -13.04 -29.23
CA ASP A 527 19.37 -12.61 -30.64
C ASP A 527 19.31 -13.78 -31.65
N HIS A 528 19.90 -14.94 -31.33
CA HIS A 528 20.00 -16.06 -32.28
C HIS A 528 18.65 -16.70 -32.66
N ARG A 529 17.61 -16.58 -31.82
CA ARG A 529 16.29 -17.21 -32.07
C ARG A 529 15.22 -16.29 -32.67
N ARG A 530 15.40 -14.97 -32.65
CA ARG A 530 14.34 -14.04 -33.08
C ARG A 530 14.29 -13.77 -34.58
N ARG A 531 15.30 -14.15 -35.39
CA ARG A 531 15.37 -13.82 -36.84
C ARG A 531 15.01 -12.35 -37.14
N ILE A 532 15.23 -11.45 -36.19
CA ILE A 532 15.12 -10.01 -36.37
C ILE A 532 16.53 -9.60 -36.76
N GLY A 533 16.68 -9.09 -37.99
CA GLY A 533 17.99 -8.61 -38.47
C GLY A 533 18.60 -7.66 -37.46
N ASP A 534 19.86 -7.91 -37.11
CA ASP A 534 20.63 -7.15 -36.14
C ASP A 534 20.79 -5.69 -36.63
N PRO A 535 20.05 -4.72 -36.06
CA PRO A 535 20.06 -3.34 -36.56
C PRO A 535 21.39 -2.62 -36.26
N GLU A 536 22.13 -3.10 -35.26
CA GLU A 536 23.38 -2.50 -34.76
C GLU A 536 24.62 -3.24 -35.33
N GLY A 537 24.48 -4.49 -35.75
CA GLY A 537 25.55 -5.30 -36.34
C GLY A 537 26.62 -5.71 -35.31
N VAL A 538 26.18 -6.05 -34.10
CA VAL A 538 26.98 -6.44 -32.94
C VAL A 538 26.39 -7.73 -32.36
N GLU A 539 27.16 -8.82 -32.45
CA GLU A 539 26.89 -10.12 -31.87
C GLU A 539 27.91 -10.40 -30.76
N LEU A 540 27.44 -10.29 -29.51
CA LEU A 540 28.18 -10.64 -28.31
C LEU A 540 27.70 -11.97 -27.73
N ASP A 541 28.62 -12.84 -27.34
CA ASP A 541 28.26 -14.01 -26.53
C ASP A 541 28.11 -13.63 -25.05
N VAL A 542 27.71 -14.59 -24.21
CA VAL A 542 27.48 -14.36 -22.78
C VAL A 542 28.76 -13.95 -22.06
N GLU A 543 29.91 -14.53 -22.43
CA GLU A 543 31.18 -14.25 -21.77
C GLU A 543 31.67 -12.84 -22.13
N GLU A 544 31.55 -12.46 -23.40
CA GLU A 544 31.89 -11.10 -23.86
C GLU A 544 30.99 -10.03 -23.23
N HIS A 545 29.67 -10.28 -23.13
CA HIS A 545 28.77 -9.42 -22.37
C HIS A 545 29.23 -9.27 -20.93
N THR A 546 29.55 -10.39 -20.29
CA THR A 546 29.94 -10.42 -18.88
C THR A 546 31.22 -9.62 -18.65
N GLN A 547 32.26 -9.81 -19.48
CA GLN A 547 33.53 -9.09 -19.36
C GLN A 547 33.39 -7.57 -19.53
N LEU A 548 32.58 -7.12 -20.49
CA LEU A 548 32.34 -5.68 -20.67
C LEU A 548 31.63 -5.07 -19.45
N LEU A 549 30.66 -5.80 -18.88
CA LEU A 549 29.94 -5.36 -17.69
C LEU A 549 30.80 -5.43 -16.42
N GLN A 550 31.66 -6.44 -16.28
CA GLN A 550 32.65 -6.56 -15.20
C GLN A 550 33.54 -5.32 -15.09
N ARG A 551 34.07 -4.86 -16.23
CA ARG A 551 34.96 -3.69 -16.31
C ARG A 551 34.29 -2.39 -15.84
N ILE A 552 32.99 -2.25 -16.09
CA ILE A 552 32.19 -1.12 -15.59
C ILE A 552 31.92 -1.30 -14.08
N ALA A 553 31.50 -2.51 -13.68
CA ALA A 553 31.10 -2.81 -12.31
C ALA A 553 32.24 -2.62 -11.30
N VAL A 554 33.44 -3.13 -11.59
CA VAL A 554 34.59 -3.00 -10.68
C VAL A 554 34.99 -1.54 -10.49
N TRP A 555 34.92 -0.73 -11.55
CA TRP A 555 35.26 0.68 -11.48
C TRP A 555 34.25 1.44 -10.63
N LEU A 556 32.94 1.15 -10.77
CA LEU A 556 31.90 1.73 -9.92
C LEU A 556 32.11 1.41 -8.43
N VAL A 557 32.41 0.15 -8.09
CA VAL A 557 32.68 -0.25 -6.70
C VAL A 557 33.90 0.48 -6.14
N ARG A 558 35.00 0.57 -6.90
CA ARG A 558 36.23 1.29 -6.50
C ARG A 558 36.01 2.77 -6.22
N GLU A 559 35.19 3.43 -7.03
CA GLU A 559 34.88 4.86 -6.86
C GLU A 559 33.76 5.11 -5.84
N GLY A 560 33.17 4.07 -5.25
CA GLY A 560 32.01 4.20 -4.37
C GLY A 560 30.78 4.76 -5.08
N GLN A 561 30.68 4.52 -6.40
CA GLN A 561 29.64 5.05 -7.26
C GLN A 561 28.62 3.97 -7.62
N SER A 562 27.36 4.38 -7.81
CA SER A 562 26.28 3.55 -8.35
C SER A 562 25.95 3.89 -9.80
N GLU A 563 26.55 4.96 -10.33
CA GLU A 563 26.19 5.60 -11.60
C GLU A 563 27.43 6.10 -12.34
N PHE A 564 27.31 6.22 -13.67
CA PHE A 564 28.44 6.55 -14.53
C PHE A 564 28.03 7.22 -15.82
N THR A 565 28.79 8.21 -16.24
CA THR A 565 28.53 8.96 -17.47
C THR A 565 28.86 8.17 -18.74
N ARG A 566 28.40 8.62 -19.90
CA ARG A 566 28.76 8.06 -21.21
C ARG A 566 30.23 8.13 -21.47
N ASP A 567 30.87 9.25 -21.18
CA ASP A 567 32.32 9.33 -21.30
C ASP A 567 33.03 8.36 -20.36
N GLN A 568 32.52 8.15 -19.13
CA GLN A 568 33.05 7.12 -18.23
C GLN A 568 32.85 5.71 -18.81
N ALA A 569 31.66 5.41 -19.31
CA ALA A 569 31.32 4.14 -19.95
C ALA A 569 32.23 3.84 -21.14
N LEU A 570 32.35 4.80 -22.08
CA LEU A 570 33.19 4.69 -23.28
C LEU A 570 34.66 4.55 -22.92
N ARG A 571 35.14 5.22 -21.85
CA ARG A 571 36.50 5.02 -21.35
C ARG A 571 36.72 3.59 -20.83
N GLN A 572 35.79 3.06 -20.02
CA GLN A 572 35.94 1.69 -19.51
C GLN A 572 35.78 0.64 -20.61
N LEU A 573 34.81 0.82 -21.51
CA LEU A 573 34.61 -0.05 -22.68
C LEU A 573 35.80 0.04 -23.64
N GLY A 574 36.36 1.22 -23.90
CA GLY A 574 37.55 1.39 -24.71
C GLY A 574 38.76 0.64 -24.15
N ARG A 575 38.93 0.64 -22.81
CA ARG A 575 39.95 -0.18 -22.12
C ARG A 575 39.68 -1.67 -22.28
N ALA A 576 38.44 -2.11 -22.11
CA ALA A 576 38.05 -3.51 -22.25
C ALA A 576 38.26 -4.02 -23.70
N LEU A 577 37.80 -3.25 -24.68
CA LEU A 577 37.86 -3.57 -26.10
C LEU A 577 39.29 -3.67 -26.64
N ALA A 578 40.29 -3.07 -25.97
CA ALA A 578 41.69 -3.25 -26.32
C ALA A 578 42.11 -4.74 -26.27
N GLY A 579 41.52 -5.52 -25.37
CA GLY A 579 41.76 -6.96 -25.21
C GLY A 579 40.78 -7.88 -25.96
N MET A 580 39.72 -7.33 -26.59
CA MET A 580 38.62 -8.12 -27.19
C MET A 580 38.55 -7.91 -28.71
N GLU A 581 39.48 -8.49 -29.47
CA GLU A 581 39.60 -8.29 -30.93
C GLU A 581 38.28 -8.55 -31.68
N ARG A 582 37.62 -9.67 -31.38
CA ARG A 582 36.36 -10.05 -32.03
C ARG A 582 35.28 -8.97 -31.83
N VAL A 583 35.13 -8.46 -30.61
CA VAL A 583 34.15 -7.40 -30.32
C VAL A 583 34.57 -6.08 -30.93
N ARG A 584 35.85 -5.73 -30.88
CA ARG A 584 36.39 -4.48 -31.44
C ARG A 584 36.19 -4.36 -32.96
N THR A 585 36.31 -5.47 -33.70
CA THR A 585 36.02 -5.48 -35.14
C THR A 585 34.54 -5.26 -35.46
N GLN A 586 33.68 -5.50 -34.47
CA GLN A 586 32.25 -5.19 -34.51
C GLN A 586 31.96 -3.76 -34.05
N GLY A 587 32.91 -2.83 -34.16
CA GLY A 587 32.63 -1.38 -34.12
C GLY A 587 33.14 -0.68 -32.86
N PRO A 588 32.94 0.65 -32.81
CA PRO A 588 33.55 1.47 -31.77
C PRO A 588 32.81 1.34 -30.43
N PRO A 589 33.42 1.76 -29.29
CA PRO A 589 32.84 1.61 -27.96
C PRO A 589 31.41 2.16 -27.82
N GLU A 590 31.06 3.20 -28.59
CA GLU A 590 29.73 3.79 -28.64
C GLU A 590 28.68 2.79 -29.12
N ARG A 591 29.01 2.03 -30.17
CA ARG A 591 28.10 1.01 -30.72
C ARG A 591 27.91 -0.15 -29.75
N ILE A 592 28.99 -0.56 -29.08
CA ILE A 592 28.95 -1.61 -28.07
C ILE A 592 28.16 -1.16 -26.83
N LEU A 593 28.32 0.09 -26.40
CA LEU A 593 27.54 0.66 -25.29
C LEU A 593 26.05 0.68 -25.61
N THR A 594 25.68 1.12 -26.82
CA THR A 594 24.28 1.08 -27.29
C THR A 594 23.74 -0.35 -27.27
N HIS A 595 24.52 -1.32 -27.73
CA HIS A 595 24.14 -2.73 -27.67
C HIS A 595 23.93 -3.20 -26.23
N LEU A 596 24.84 -2.91 -25.30
CA LEU A 596 24.68 -3.28 -23.89
C LEU A 596 23.43 -2.65 -23.26
N LEU A 597 23.13 -1.38 -23.54
CA LEU A 597 21.94 -0.70 -23.01
C LEU A 597 20.63 -1.26 -23.59
N ASN A 598 20.65 -1.64 -24.87
CA ASN A 598 19.47 -2.15 -25.56
C ASN A 598 19.23 -3.65 -25.33
N ARG A 599 20.29 -4.44 -25.12
CA ARG A 599 20.26 -5.91 -25.22
C ARG A 599 20.72 -6.66 -23.98
N SER A 600 21.53 -6.08 -23.09
CA SER A 600 21.95 -6.79 -21.87
C SER A 600 20.80 -6.94 -20.87
N GLY A 601 19.88 -5.96 -20.82
CA GLY A 601 18.87 -5.87 -19.76
C GLY A 601 19.45 -5.65 -18.36
N LEU A 602 20.76 -5.39 -18.23
CA LEU A 602 21.46 -5.20 -16.95
C LEU A 602 21.95 -3.77 -16.74
N LEU A 603 22.21 -3.04 -17.83
CA LEU A 603 22.49 -1.62 -17.81
C LEU A 603 21.30 -0.82 -18.32
N GLN A 604 21.22 0.40 -17.84
CA GLN A 604 20.15 1.34 -18.18
C GLN A 604 20.62 2.77 -18.01
N GLU A 605 20.05 3.65 -18.81
CA GLU A 605 20.23 5.09 -18.72
C GLU A 605 19.33 5.68 -17.63
N ARG A 606 19.90 6.53 -16.76
CA ARG A 606 19.26 7.21 -15.62
C ARG A 606 19.00 8.70 -15.91
N ALA A 607 19.82 9.27 -16.80
CA ALA A 607 19.84 10.63 -17.29
C ALA A 607 20.66 10.66 -18.59
N GLU A 608 20.57 11.71 -19.41
CA GLU A 608 21.41 11.92 -20.61
C GLU A 608 22.85 11.60 -20.25
N ASP A 609 23.40 10.66 -21.03
CA ASP A 609 24.77 10.25 -20.89
C ASP A 609 25.14 9.84 -19.45
N THR A 610 24.20 9.30 -18.67
CA THR A 610 24.42 8.75 -17.33
C THR A 610 23.69 7.42 -17.15
N TYR A 611 24.45 6.38 -16.83
CA TYR A 611 24.04 4.99 -16.80
C TYR A 611 24.23 4.38 -15.42
N GLN A 612 23.55 3.27 -15.16
CA GLN A 612 23.70 2.45 -13.95
C GLN A 612 23.31 0.99 -14.22
N PHE A 613 23.64 0.10 -13.28
CA PHE A 613 23.07 -1.23 -13.25
C PHE A 613 21.59 -1.21 -12.84
N ILE A 614 20.80 -2.17 -13.34
CA ILE A 614 19.38 -2.34 -12.93
C ILE A 614 19.24 -2.66 -11.44
N HIS A 615 20.26 -3.30 -10.85
CA HIS A 615 20.28 -3.67 -9.44
C HIS A 615 21.72 -3.68 -8.94
N ARG A 616 21.96 -3.10 -7.75
CA ARG A 616 23.29 -3.01 -7.14
C ARG A 616 23.94 -4.38 -6.97
N THR A 617 23.18 -5.42 -6.64
CA THR A 617 23.78 -6.74 -6.45
C THR A 617 24.33 -7.37 -7.75
N PHE A 618 23.82 -7.02 -8.93
CA PHE A 618 24.48 -7.43 -10.18
C PHE A 618 25.80 -6.69 -10.39
N GLN A 619 25.87 -5.40 -10.02
CA GLN A 619 27.12 -4.65 -9.97
C GLN A 619 28.10 -5.31 -8.99
N ASP A 620 27.70 -5.57 -7.74
CA ASP A 620 28.57 -6.17 -6.73
C ASP A 620 29.06 -7.57 -7.15
N TYR A 621 28.19 -8.37 -7.76
CA TYR A 621 28.53 -9.69 -8.29
C TYR A 621 29.58 -9.62 -9.41
N LEU A 622 29.35 -8.74 -10.40
CA LEU A 622 30.28 -8.58 -11.54
C LEU A 622 31.61 -7.95 -11.10
N ALA A 623 31.58 -7.01 -10.15
CA ALA A 623 32.79 -6.43 -9.56
C ALA A 623 33.58 -7.48 -8.77
N ALA A 624 32.90 -8.33 -7.99
CA ALA A 624 33.53 -9.42 -7.25
C ALA A 624 34.20 -10.43 -8.19
N LYS A 625 33.54 -10.81 -9.29
CA LYS A 625 34.12 -11.69 -10.32
C LYS A 625 35.42 -11.09 -10.88
N GLU A 626 35.36 -9.82 -11.28
CA GLU A 626 36.48 -9.08 -11.85
C GLU A 626 37.68 -8.97 -10.90
N LEU A 627 37.45 -8.63 -9.62
CA LEU A 627 38.51 -8.48 -8.63
C LEU A 627 39.26 -9.78 -8.37
N ILE A 628 38.60 -10.93 -8.50
CA ILE A 628 39.24 -12.23 -8.37
C ILE A 628 39.99 -12.61 -9.65
N GLU A 629 39.39 -12.41 -10.84
CA GLU A 629 40.02 -12.75 -12.12
C GLU A 629 41.27 -11.91 -12.42
N ASP A 630 41.31 -10.64 -12.01
CA ASP A 630 42.46 -9.74 -12.15
C ASP A 630 43.46 -9.81 -10.96
N ASP A 631 43.35 -10.80 -10.06
CA ASP A 631 44.25 -11.02 -8.90
C ASP A 631 44.32 -9.82 -7.91
N HIS A 632 43.20 -9.13 -7.70
CA HIS A 632 43.05 -8.00 -6.78
C HIS A 632 42.51 -8.38 -5.39
N LEU A 633 42.79 -9.60 -4.93
CA LEU A 633 42.30 -10.09 -3.65
C LEU A 633 42.73 -9.22 -2.45
N TYR A 634 43.97 -8.72 -2.45
CA TYR A 634 44.46 -7.85 -1.37
C TYR A 634 43.78 -6.47 -1.36
N GLU A 635 43.15 -6.05 -2.45
CA GLU A 635 42.30 -4.86 -2.48
C GLU A 635 40.99 -5.08 -1.72
N LEU A 636 40.34 -6.23 -1.95
CA LEU A 636 39.16 -6.64 -1.18
C LEU A 636 39.45 -6.63 0.33
N LEU A 637 40.62 -7.14 0.74
CA LEU A 637 41.04 -7.16 2.15
C LEU A 637 41.26 -5.76 2.74
N ARG A 638 41.79 -4.82 1.95
CA ARG A 638 42.01 -3.42 2.40
C ARG A 638 40.71 -2.68 2.67
N HIS A 639 39.66 -2.99 1.91
CA HIS A 639 38.33 -2.38 2.05
C HIS A 639 37.35 -3.22 2.88
N ALA A 640 37.79 -4.33 3.49
CA ALA A 640 36.89 -5.25 4.20
C ALA A 640 36.18 -4.63 5.41
N ASP A 641 36.75 -3.58 6.01
CA ASP A 641 36.16 -2.80 7.10
C ASP A 641 35.04 -1.86 6.64
N GLU A 642 34.92 -1.62 5.34
CA GLU A 642 33.91 -0.73 4.77
C GLU A 642 32.63 -1.52 4.49
N GLU A 643 31.53 -1.10 5.11
CA GLU A 643 30.20 -1.72 4.94
C GLU A 643 29.80 -1.93 3.47
N PRO A 644 30.02 -0.97 2.53
CA PRO A 644 29.68 -1.15 1.11
C PRO A 644 30.40 -2.31 0.40
N TRP A 645 31.57 -2.73 0.91
CA TRP A 645 32.40 -3.77 0.30
C TRP A 645 32.11 -5.16 0.87
N GLN A 646 31.42 -5.27 2.00
CA GLN A 646 31.19 -6.58 2.65
C GLN A 646 30.42 -7.56 1.74
N ASP A 647 29.43 -7.06 0.99
CA ASP A 647 28.69 -7.88 0.03
C ASP A 647 29.57 -8.28 -1.17
N VAL A 648 30.45 -7.39 -1.64
CA VAL A 648 31.42 -7.69 -2.71
C VAL A 648 32.41 -8.76 -2.25
N VAL A 649 32.95 -8.64 -1.03
CA VAL A 649 33.86 -9.63 -0.42
C VAL A 649 33.19 -11.00 -0.30
N LEU A 650 31.94 -11.04 0.17
CA LEU A 650 31.19 -12.29 0.30
C LEU A 650 30.92 -12.94 -1.06
N LEU A 651 30.58 -12.15 -2.08
CA LEU A 651 30.39 -12.64 -3.44
C LEU A 651 31.71 -13.10 -4.07
N ALA A 652 32.82 -12.40 -3.78
CA ALA A 652 34.16 -12.74 -4.26
C ALA A 652 34.62 -14.12 -3.78
N ALA A 653 34.28 -14.50 -2.54
CA ALA A 653 34.53 -15.84 -2.03
C ALA A 653 33.91 -16.95 -2.91
N GLY A 654 32.78 -16.67 -3.58
CA GLY A 654 32.14 -17.59 -4.53
C GLY A 654 32.86 -17.72 -5.88
N HIS A 655 33.75 -16.76 -6.21
CA HIS A 655 34.59 -16.76 -7.40
C HIS A 655 36.01 -17.26 -7.13
N CYS A 656 36.47 -17.24 -5.88
CA CYS A 656 37.81 -17.70 -5.50
C CYS A 656 38.07 -19.18 -5.84
N GLY A 657 39.26 -19.43 -6.40
CA GLY A 657 39.87 -20.76 -6.41
C GLY A 657 40.31 -21.21 -5.00
N ARG A 658 40.80 -22.45 -4.91
CA ARG A 658 41.21 -23.08 -3.63
C ARG A 658 42.22 -22.27 -2.82
N ARG A 659 43.23 -21.70 -3.50
CA ARG A 659 44.31 -20.92 -2.86
C ARG A 659 43.82 -19.54 -2.46
N GLU A 660 43.17 -18.83 -3.37
CA GLU A 660 42.60 -17.49 -3.15
C GLU A 660 41.64 -17.49 -1.96
N LEU A 661 40.75 -18.48 -1.87
CA LEU A 661 39.77 -18.53 -0.78
C LEU A 661 40.45 -18.66 0.60
N ALA A 662 41.53 -19.45 0.69
CA ALA A 662 42.32 -19.56 1.92
C ALA A 662 42.99 -18.22 2.29
N VAL A 663 43.50 -17.48 1.30
CA VAL A 663 44.10 -16.15 1.51
C VAL A 663 43.03 -15.13 1.92
N LEU A 664 41.86 -15.13 1.27
CA LEU A 664 40.76 -14.21 1.60
C LEU A 664 40.26 -14.45 3.02
N VAL A 665 39.94 -15.69 3.38
CA VAL A 665 39.46 -16.05 4.71
C VAL A 665 40.53 -15.76 5.78
N GLY A 666 41.78 -16.14 5.53
CA GLY A 666 42.91 -15.83 6.41
C GLY A 666 43.10 -14.34 6.63
N GLY A 667 43.12 -13.58 5.54
CA GLY A 667 43.30 -12.12 5.56
C GLY A 667 42.18 -11.40 6.29
N LEU A 668 40.91 -11.81 6.13
CA LEU A 668 39.80 -11.21 6.88
C LEU A 668 39.94 -11.41 8.39
N MET A 669 40.47 -12.56 8.83
CA MET A 669 40.78 -12.78 10.24
C MET A 669 41.96 -11.89 10.69
N ASP A 670 43.02 -11.77 9.88
CA ASP A 670 44.18 -10.93 10.20
C ASP A 670 43.79 -9.44 10.34
N VAL A 671 42.92 -8.93 9.45
CA VAL A 671 42.36 -7.57 9.53
C VAL A 671 41.50 -7.43 10.79
N GLY A 672 40.66 -8.43 11.09
CA GLY A 672 39.85 -8.44 12.31
C GLY A 672 40.69 -8.42 13.60
N GLU A 673 41.82 -9.12 13.60
CA GLU A 673 42.76 -9.16 14.73
C GLU A 673 43.44 -7.82 15.02
N ALA A 674 43.57 -6.95 14.01
CA ALA A 674 44.09 -5.59 14.18
C ALA A 674 43.16 -4.69 15.00
N HIS A 675 41.86 -5.02 15.06
CA HIS A 675 40.88 -4.31 15.87
C HIS A 675 40.85 -4.78 17.32
N ALA A 676 40.46 -3.89 18.23
CA ALA A 676 40.37 -4.18 19.66
C ALA A 676 39.45 -5.38 19.93
N LYS A 677 39.85 -6.23 20.88
CA LYS A 677 39.07 -7.41 21.28
C LYS A 677 37.68 -6.98 21.77
N GLY A 678 36.64 -7.59 21.21
CA GLY A 678 35.24 -7.29 21.55
C GLY A 678 34.60 -6.13 20.78
N SER A 679 35.33 -5.44 19.89
CA SER A 679 34.76 -4.41 19.04
C SER A 679 33.76 -4.96 18.00
N ALA A 680 32.81 -4.12 17.59
CA ALA A 680 31.82 -4.46 16.57
C ALA A 680 32.49 -4.75 15.20
N GLN A 681 33.53 -4.00 14.84
CA GLN A 681 34.30 -4.16 13.60
C GLN A 681 34.97 -5.53 13.54
N ARG A 682 35.69 -5.91 14.62
CA ARG A 682 36.31 -7.24 14.73
C ARG A 682 35.29 -8.36 14.59
N THR A 683 34.16 -8.25 15.28
CA THR A 683 33.08 -9.25 15.21
C THR A 683 32.56 -9.38 13.78
N THR A 684 32.35 -8.25 13.10
CA THR A 684 31.82 -8.20 11.73
C THR A 684 32.76 -8.88 10.73
N LEU A 685 34.06 -8.57 10.80
CA LEU A 685 35.07 -9.19 9.93
C LEU A 685 35.24 -10.69 10.17
N HIS A 686 35.24 -11.12 11.44
CA HIS A 686 35.33 -12.53 11.79
C HIS A 686 34.10 -13.32 11.32
N VAL A 687 32.90 -12.73 11.45
CA VAL A 687 31.67 -13.28 10.89
C VAL A 687 31.75 -13.34 9.36
N LEU A 688 32.24 -12.29 8.70
CA LEU A 688 32.41 -12.28 7.24
C LEU A 688 33.37 -13.37 6.76
N ALA A 689 34.49 -13.57 7.46
CA ALA A 689 35.43 -14.67 7.20
C ALA A 689 34.75 -16.04 7.35
N ALA A 690 33.94 -16.20 8.40
CA ALA A 690 33.20 -17.43 8.64
C ALA A 690 32.12 -17.70 7.58
N LEU A 691 31.42 -16.67 7.10
CA LEU A 691 30.48 -16.78 5.98
C LEU A 691 31.18 -17.20 4.69
N CYS A 692 32.36 -16.63 4.39
CA CYS A 692 33.17 -17.03 3.25
C CYS A 692 33.60 -18.51 3.37
N ALA A 693 33.99 -18.95 4.57
CA ALA A 693 34.41 -20.32 4.84
C ALA A 693 33.25 -21.35 4.82
N GLN A 694 32.07 -20.99 5.32
CA GLN A 694 30.86 -21.85 5.37
C GLN A 694 30.45 -22.31 3.97
N HIS A 695 30.65 -21.44 2.99
CA HIS A 695 30.26 -21.64 1.61
C HIS A 695 31.39 -22.17 0.71
N ALA A 696 32.57 -22.44 1.28
CA ALA A 696 33.73 -22.96 0.59
C ALA A 696 33.53 -24.43 0.17
N ALA A 697 33.60 -24.71 -1.13
CA ALA A 697 33.63 -26.10 -1.62
C ALA A 697 34.85 -26.86 -1.08
N TRP A 698 35.96 -26.15 -0.84
CA TRP A 698 37.18 -26.70 -0.28
C TRP A 698 37.97 -25.61 0.45
N LEU A 699 38.46 -25.91 1.65
CA LEU A 699 39.33 -25.03 2.44
C LEU A 699 40.28 -25.92 3.26
N ASP A 700 41.54 -25.51 3.41
CA ASP A 700 42.54 -26.27 4.15
C ASP A 700 42.14 -26.45 5.63
N GLY A 701 42.49 -27.62 6.20
CA GLY A 701 42.18 -27.98 7.59
C GLY A 701 42.59 -26.91 8.61
N PRO A 702 43.84 -26.42 8.58
CA PRO A 702 44.30 -25.38 9.50
C PRO A 702 43.51 -24.06 9.39
N VAL A 703 43.08 -23.67 8.19
CA VAL A 703 42.29 -22.43 8.01
C VAL A 703 40.88 -22.62 8.54
N ARG A 704 40.26 -23.80 8.32
CA ARG A 704 38.95 -24.12 8.92
C ARG A 704 38.98 -24.15 10.44
N GLU A 705 40.04 -24.73 11.02
CA GLU A 705 40.24 -24.76 12.47
C GLU A 705 40.41 -23.33 13.02
N ARG A 706 41.23 -22.51 12.36
CA ARG A 706 41.41 -21.10 12.74
C ARG A 706 40.10 -20.31 12.69
N VAL A 707 39.29 -20.48 11.64
CA VAL A 707 37.96 -19.85 11.54
C VAL A 707 37.06 -20.32 12.68
N ARG A 708 37.02 -21.63 12.95
CA ARG A 708 36.24 -22.20 14.04
C ARG A 708 36.64 -21.60 15.39
N ASP A 709 37.93 -21.55 15.70
CA ASP A 709 38.44 -21.01 16.96
C ASP A 709 38.13 -19.51 17.10
N THR A 710 38.25 -18.78 15.99
CA THR A 710 37.97 -17.34 15.92
C THR A 710 36.49 -17.04 16.16
N VAL A 711 35.59 -17.82 15.55
CA VAL A 711 34.14 -17.71 15.78
C VAL A 711 33.79 -18.15 17.20
N GLN A 712 34.37 -19.24 17.70
CA GLN A 712 34.14 -19.74 19.07
C GLN A 712 34.50 -18.69 20.13
N ALA A 713 35.56 -17.89 19.90
CA ALA A 713 35.98 -16.82 20.79
C ALA A 713 35.00 -15.62 20.86
N LEU A 714 34.02 -15.54 19.95
CA LEU A 714 32.94 -14.54 19.97
C LEU A 714 31.76 -14.97 20.85
N PHE A 715 31.74 -16.20 21.36
CA PHE A 715 30.68 -16.71 22.22
C PHE A 715 31.11 -16.73 23.70
N PRO A 716 30.22 -16.35 24.65
CA PRO A 716 28.88 -15.81 24.43
C PRO A 716 28.90 -14.37 23.88
N PRO A 717 27.87 -13.93 23.13
CA PRO A 717 27.77 -12.56 22.65
C PRO A 717 27.71 -11.56 23.81
N ALA A 718 28.48 -10.48 23.71
CA ALA A 718 28.62 -9.49 24.77
C ALA A 718 27.52 -8.40 24.74
N ASP A 719 26.96 -8.11 23.56
CA ASP A 719 25.99 -7.04 23.33
C ASP A 719 25.06 -7.34 22.13
N ASP A 720 24.10 -6.44 21.88
CA ASP A 720 23.14 -6.56 20.79
C ASP A 720 23.78 -6.48 19.40
N ASP A 721 24.85 -5.70 19.22
CA ASP A 721 25.52 -5.56 17.92
C ASP A 721 26.20 -6.87 17.52
N GLN A 722 26.84 -7.55 18.48
CA GLN A 722 27.40 -8.88 18.26
C GLN A 722 26.30 -9.91 17.97
N VAL A 723 25.14 -9.82 18.63
CA VAL A 723 24.00 -10.68 18.32
C VAL A 723 23.53 -10.50 16.87
N HIS A 724 23.45 -9.26 16.38
CA HIS A 724 23.08 -8.99 14.99
C HIS A 724 24.12 -9.55 14.00
N ALA A 725 25.41 -9.34 14.27
CA ALA A 725 26.48 -9.86 13.43
C ALA A 725 26.46 -11.40 13.39
N LEU A 726 26.43 -12.06 14.55
CA LEU A 726 26.46 -13.52 14.65
C LEU A 726 25.22 -14.19 14.06
N ALA A 727 24.05 -13.53 14.12
CA ALA A 727 22.83 -14.05 13.49
C ALA A 727 22.98 -14.25 11.97
N ARG A 728 23.90 -13.53 11.30
CA ARG A 728 24.19 -13.70 9.86
C ARG A 728 24.69 -15.11 9.53
N LEU A 729 25.33 -15.81 10.48
CA LEU A 729 25.83 -17.19 10.31
C LEU A 729 24.70 -18.23 10.25
N GLY A 730 23.46 -17.85 10.60
CA GLY A 730 22.31 -18.73 10.61
C GLY A 730 22.51 -19.96 11.50
N GLU A 731 22.09 -21.13 11.03
CA GLU A 731 22.16 -22.39 11.80
C GLU A 731 23.59 -22.78 12.20
N SER A 732 24.62 -22.34 11.47
CA SER A 732 26.01 -22.66 11.82
C SER A 732 26.47 -21.99 13.12
N ALA A 733 25.86 -20.89 13.55
CA ALA A 733 26.13 -20.30 14.86
C ALA A 733 25.72 -21.22 16.02
N LEU A 734 24.76 -22.13 15.82
CA LEU A 734 24.25 -23.01 16.87
C LEU A 734 25.33 -23.96 17.42
N ALA A 735 26.30 -24.33 16.59
CA ALA A 735 27.42 -25.21 16.97
C ALA A 735 28.41 -24.56 17.95
N PHE A 736 28.38 -23.23 18.09
CA PHE A 736 29.32 -22.47 18.94
C PHE A 736 28.68 -22.00 20.23
N LEU A 737 27.38 -22.28 20.43
CA LEU A 737 26.66 -21.88 21.62
C LEU A 737 27.31 -22.49 22.87
N PRO A 738 27.51 -21.70 23.94
CA PRO A 738 28.03 -22.25 25.19
C PRO A 738 27.02 -23.23 25.79
N ALA A 739 27.49 -24.14 26.65
CA ALA A 739 26.58 -25.01 27.39
C ALA A 739 25.64 -24.16 28.26
N PRO A 740 24.32 -24.39 28.28
CA PRO A 740 23.39 -23.55 29.04
C PRO A 740 23.77 -23.42 30.52
N GLY A 741 24.20 -24.51 31.16
CA GLY A 741 24.64 -24.50 32.56
C GLY A 741 25.95 -23.77 32.85
N SER A 742 26.69 -23.31 31.82
CA SER A 742 27.94 -22.57 31.99
C SER A 742 27.77 -21.07 32.24
N LEU A 743 26.55 -20.53 32.04
CA LEU A 743 26.23 -19.12 32.27
C LEU A 743 25.29 -18.95 33.46
N GLU A 744 25.45 -17.84 34.18
CA GLU A 744 24.56 -17.46 35.28
C GLU A 744 23.10 -17.34 34.82
N ALA A 745 22.18 -17.94 35.59
CA ALA A 745 20.76 -17.74 35.41
C ALA A 745 20.44 -16.25 35.61
N ASP A 746 19.89 -15.61 34.58
CA ASP A 746 19.59 -14.17 34.49
C ASP A 746 20.75 -13.21 34.17
N GLY A 747 21.94 -13.73 33.84
CA GLY A 747 23.06 -12.91 33.36
C GLY A 747 22.80 -12.28 31.97
N PRO A 748 23.45 -11.14 31.63
CA PRO A 748 23.29 -10.49 30.33
C PRO A 748 23.67 -11.40 29.15
N HIS A 749 24.71 -12.23 29.31
CA HIS A 749 25.16 -13.18 28.28
C HIS A 749 24.10 -14.25 27.94
N ALA A 750 23.39 -14.79 28.93
CA ALA A 750 22.31 -15.75 28.68
C ALA A 750 21.17 -15.09 27.88
N ARG A 751 20.87 -13.82 28.15
CA ARG A 751 19.87 -13.05 27.37
C ARG A 751 20.30 -12.86 25.92
N HIS A 752 21.56 -12.51 25.67
CA HIS A 752 22.07 -12.34 24.30
C HIS A 752 22.09 -13.66 23.53
N VAL A 753 22.44 -14.78 24.15
CA VAL A 753 22.37 -16.10 23.50
C VAL A 753 20.95 -16.45 23.10
N VAL A 754 19.97 -16.21 23.99
CA VAL A 754 18.56 -16.49 23.69
C VAL A 754 18.02 -15.56 22.59
N GLN A 755 18.47 -14.31 22.57
CA GLN A 755 18.15 -13.37 21.51
C GLN A 755 18.75 -13.80 20.17
N LEU A 756 19.99 -14.32 20.18
CA LEU A 756 20.63 -14.92 19.01
C LEU A 756 19.84 -16.14 18.51
N LEU A 757 19.42 -17.05 19.40
CA LEU A 757 18.56 -18.20 19.07
C LEU A 757 17.24 -17.76 18.43
N GLY A 758 16.59 -16.74 19.00
CA GLY A 758 15.36 -16.15 18.44
C GLY A 758 15.56 -15.50 17.07
N ARG A 759 16.75 -14.98 16.77
CA ARG A 759 17.09 -14.40 15.46
C ARG A 759 17.48 -15.43 14.42
N ILE A 760 18.17 -16.49 14.82
CA ILE A 760 18.51 -17.61 13.93
C ILE A 760 17.23 -18.34 13.52
N GLY A 761 16.38 -18.69 14.50
CA GLY A 761 15.11 -19.36 14.23
C GLY A 761 15.26 -20.73 13.56
N GLY A 762 14.20 -21.20 12.91
CA GLY A 762 14.19 -22.46 12.15
C GLY A 762 14.11 -23.73 13.01
N SER A 763 13.90 -24.89 12.36
CA SER A 763 13.80 -26.19 13.03
C SER A 763 15.08 -26.59 13.77
N ALA A 764 16.26 -26.26 13.21
CA ALA A 764 17.54 -26.62 13.80
C ALA A 764 17.81 -25.94 15.15
N ALA A 765 17.23 -24.75 15.38
CA ALA A 765 17.39 -24.03 16.65
C ALA A 765 16.45 -24.56 17.76
N ILE A 766 15.44 -25.38 17.45
CA ILE A 766 14.45 -25.87 18.42
C ILE A 766 15.08 -26.68 19.57
N PRO A 767 15.97 -27.68 19.32
CA PRO A 767 16.61 -28.42 20.40
C PRO A 767 17.41 -27.51 21.33
N HIS A 768 18.14 -26.54 20.78
CA HIS A 768 18.89 -25.57 21.57
C HIS A 768 17.97 -24.64 22.37
N ALA A 769 16.90 -24.13 21.76
CA ALA A 769 15.91 -23.32 22.45
C ALA A 769 15.27 -24.10 23.62
N ARG A 770 15.02 -25.40 23.46
CA ARG A 770 14.53 -26.29 24.53
C ARG A 770 15.56 -26.45 25.66
N GLU A 771 16.83 -26.71 25.34
CA GLU A 771 17.89 -26.86 26.33
C GLU A 771 18.14 -25.57 27.11
N TRP A 772 18.20 -24.43 26.41
CA TRP A 772 18.39 -23.12 27.03
C TRP A 772 17.21 -22.68 27.89
N SER A 773 15.97 -22.93 27.44
CA SER A 773 14.80 -22.65 28.26
C SER A 773 14.72 -23.53 29.51
N ALA A 774 15.27 -24.75 29.47
CA ALA A 774 15.27 -25.66 30.61
C ALA A 774 16.29 -25.24 31.68
N ALA A 775 17.45 -24.75 31.25
CA ALA A 775 18.48 -24.23 32.14
C ALA A 775 18.16 -22.83 32.69
N HIS A 776 17.41 -22.01 31.92
CA HIS A 776 17.12 -20.61 32.26
C HIS A 776 15.63 -20.26 32.06
N PRO A 777 14.73 -20.65 32.99
CA PRO A 777 13.29 -20.48 32.81
C PRO A 777 12.82 -19.03 32.55
N SER A 778 13.54 -18.04 33.08
CA SER A 778 13.23 -16.61 32.92
C SER A 778 13.31 -16.11 31.47
N VAL A 779 14.08 -16.79 30.62
CA VAL A 779 14.28 -16.38 29.21
C VAL A 779 13.17 -16.88 28.29
N ILE A 780 12.27 -17.74 28.77
CA ILE A 780 11.16 -18.29 27.97
C ILE A 780 10.28 -17.19 27.41
N SER A 781 10.10 -16.09 28.15
CA SER A 781 9.38 -14.90 27.69
C SER A 781 9.96 -14.29 26.40
N ARG A 782 11.28 -14.32 26.23
CA ARG A 782 11.98 -13.81 25.04
C ARG A 782 11.87 -14.78 23.86
N LEU A 783 11.86 -16.08 24.13
CA LEU A 783 11.62 -17.09 23.10
C LEU A 783 10.16 -17.08 22.61
N ALA A 784 9.22 -16.98 23.55
CA ALA A 784 7.78 -16.89 23.26
C ALA A 784 7.39 -15.63 22.49
N THR A 785 8.15 -14.54 22.63
CA THR A 785 7.95 -13.31 21.86
C THR A 785 8.57 -13.37 20.46
N ASN A 786 9.51 -14.30 20.20
CA ASN A 786 10.14 -14.52 18.90
C ASN A 786 9.61 -15.79 18.19
N TRP A 787 8.42 -16.30 18.55
CA TRP A 787 7.87 -17.54 17.99
C TRP A 787 7.73 -17.50 16.46
N SER A 788 7.50 -16.34 15.85
CA SER A 788 7.42 -16.18 14.39
C SER A 788 8.70 -16.54 13.64
N ALA A 789 9.85 -16.60 14.32
CA ALA A 789 11.11 -17.05 13.73
C ALA A 789 11.21 -18.59 13.61
N PHE A 790 10.30 -19.35 14.22
CA PHE A 790 10.35 -20.81 14.27
C PHE A 790 9.15 -21.45 13.57
N PRO A 791 9.28 -22.71 13.08
CA PRO A 791 8.15 -23.50 12.61
C PRO A 791 7.07 -23.61 13.71
N PRO A 792 5.82 -23.17 13.44
CA PRO A 792 4.81 -22.98 14.48
C PRO A 792 4.52 -24.20 15.35
N GLU A 793 4.19 -25.33 14.73
CA GLU A 793 3.81 -26.57 15.43
C GLU A 793 4.99 -27.22 16.15
N GLU A 794 6.17 -27.27 15.52
CA GLU A 794 7.36 -27.88 16.12
C GLU A 794 7.84 -27.08 17.34
N PHE A 795 7.81 -25.75 17.28
CA PHE A 795 8.22 -24.91 18.40
C PHE A 795 7.20 -24.94 19.54
N ALA A 796 5.90 -24.93 19.22
CA ALA A 796 4.86 -25.05 20.24
C ALA A 796 4.96 -26.38 20.98
N ALA A 797 5.07 -27.50 20.26
CA ALA A 797 5.17 -28.83 20.86
C ALA A 797 6.54 -29.08 21.52
N GLY A 798 7.63 -28.64 20.89
CA GLY A 798 9.00 -28.95 21.30
C GLY A 798 9.55 -28.06 22.41
N VAL A 799 9.11 -26.79 22.48
CA VAL A 799 9.59 -25.81 23.44
C VAL A 799 8.45 -25.37 24.36
N LEU A 800 7.47 -24.62 23.84
CA LEU A 800 6.48 -23.92 24.67
C LEU A 800 5.59 -24.84 25.52
N ALA A 801 5.18 -26.00 24.99
CA ALA A 801 4.31 -26.96 25.69
C ALA A 801 4.97 -27.61 26.93
N HIS A 802 6.29 -27.53 27.05
CA HIS A 802 7.03 -28.09 28.19
C HIS A 802 7.13 -27.11 29.38
N TYR A 803 6.56 -25.90 29.27
CA TYR A 803 6.65 -24.86 30.29
C TYR A 803 5.28 -24.41 30.82
N ASP A 804 5.31 -23.88 32.04
CA ASP A 804 4.16 -23.19 32.60
C ASP A 804 4.05 -21.77 32.04
N LEU A 805 3.13 -21.61 31.09
CA LEU A 805 2.83 -20.35 30.44
C LEU A 805 1.77 -19.52 31.18
N THR A 806 1.36 -19.93 32.38
CA THR A 806 0.30 -19.26 33.15
C THR A 806 0.62 -17.78 33.41
N ALA A 807 1.90 -17.44 33.62
CA ALA A 807 2.33 -16.07 33.90
C ALA A 807 3.08 -15.39 32.72
N HIS A 808 3.15 -16.03 31.55
CA HIS A 808 4.01 -15.59 30.44
C HIS A 808 3.19 -15.15 29.23
N PHE A 809 3.56 -14.00 28.64
CA PHE A 809 2.98 -13.55 27.38
C PHE A 809 3.56 -14.32 26.20
N VAL A 810 2.69 -14.87 25.36
CA VAL A 810 3.04 -15.44 24.06
C VAL A 810 2.59 -14.50 22.95
N LEU A 811 3.49 -14.17 22.01
CA LEU A 811 3.15 -13.40 20.82
C LEU A 811 2.88 -14.36 19.66
N ALA A 812 1.67 -14.33 19.12
CA ALA A 812 1.27 -15.13 17.98
C ALA A 812 0.89 -14.24 16.78
N GLN A 813 1.24 -14.68 15.58
CA GLN A 813 0.73 -14.13 14.33
C GLN A 813 -0.15 -15.20 13.66
N ARG A 814 -0.73 -14.89 12.49
CA ARG A 814 -1.67 -15.77 11.78
C ARG A 814 -1.15 -17.21 11.64
N GLY A 815 0.11 -17.38 11.26
CA GLY A 815 0.73 -18.70 11.07
C GLY A 815 0.85 -19.54 12.35
N GLN A 816 0.81 -18.93 13.54
CA GLN A 816 0.97 -19.62 14.82
C GLN A 816 -0.35 -20.04 15.48
N LEU A 817 -1.50 -19.53 15.01
CA LEU A 817 -2.77 -19.77 15.69
C LEU A 817 -3.18 -21.24 15.75
N GLY A 818 -2.97 -21.99 14.66
CA GLY A 818 -3.27 -23.42 14.63
C GLY A 818 -2.47 -24.23 15.66
N ALA A 819 -1.29 -23.74 16.03
CA ALA A 819 -0.40 -24.40 17.00
C ALA A 819 -0.72 -24.05 18.46
N LEU A 820 -1.55 -23.03 18.72
CA LEU A 820 -1.95 -22.64 20.09
C LEU A 820 -2.67 -23.77 20.84
N ARG A 821 -3.36 -24.67 20.13
CA ARG A 821 -3.99 -25.88 20.69
C ARG A 821 -3.04 -26.79 21.46
N ARG A 822 -1.73 -26.66 21.22
CA ARG A 822 -0.67 -27.40 21.92
C ARG A 822 -0.33 -26.80 23.29
N LEU A 823 -0.87 -25.64 23.63
CA LEU A 823 -0.49 -24.83 24.80
C LEU A 823 -1.66 -24.68 25.81
N PRO A 824 -2.09 -25.76 26.50
CA PRO A 824 -3.27 -25.72 27.38
C PRO A 824 -3.08 -24.85 28.64
N THR A 825 -1.83 -24.61 29.05
CA THR A 825 -1.46 -23.76 30.20
C THR A 825 -1.43 -22.27 29.85
N LEU A 826 -1.59 -21.90 28.57
CA LEU A 826 -1.53 -20.50 28.14
C LEU A 826 -2.69 -19.69 28.74
N ARG A 827 -2.36 -18.61 29.43
CA ARG A 827 -3.33 -17.63 29.96
C ARG A 827 -3.17 -16.23 29.37
N HIS A 828 -1.96 -15.83 28.96
CA HIS A 828 -1.67 -14.49 28.47
C HIS A 828 -1.23 -14.52 27.00
N LEU A 829 -2.06 -14.00 26.10
CA LEU A 829 -1.84 -14.04 24.65
C LEU A 829 -1.81 -12.64 24.05
N ILE A 830 -0.83 -12.39 23.18
CA ILE A 830 -0.76 -11.22 22.30
C ILE A 830 -0.89 -11.75 20.87
N VAL A 831 -1.88 -11.24 20.12
CA VAL A 831 -2.06 -11.55 18.71
C VAL A 831 -1.76 -10.30 17.90
N SER A 832 -0.84 -10.39 16.96
CA SER A 832 -0.41 -9.26 16.13
C SER A 832 -0.53 -9.56 14.64
N GLY A 833 -0.99 -8.57 13.87
CA GLY A 833 -1.03 -8.60 12.40
C GLY A 833 -2.39 -8.97 11.80
N GLU A 834 -2.41 -9.16 10.48
CA GLU A 834 -3.61 -9.44 9.68
C GLU A 834 -4.15 -10.85 9.95
N LEU A 835 -5.31 -10.92 10.62
CA LEU A 835 -5.95 -12.17 11.01
C LEU A 835 -7.45 -12.15 10.67
N PRO A 836 -7.95 -13.11 9.85
CA PRO A 836 -9.38 -13.28 9.63
C PRO A 836 -10.15 -13.66 10.90
N GLN A 837 -11.38 -13.18 11.00
CA GLN A 837 -12.22 -13.35 12.19
C GLN A 837 -12.52 -14.82 12.53
N ASP A 838 -12.70 -15.69 11.53
CA ASP A 838 -13.01 -17.10 11.76
C ASP A 838 -11.82 -17.89 12.32
N GLU A 839 -10.60 -17.57 11.89
CA GLU A 839 -9.38 -18.17 12.43
C GLU A 839 -9.15 -17.76 13.90
N LEU A 840 -9.44 -16.49 14.25
CA LEU A 840 -9.42 -16.06 15.65
C LEU A 840 -10.44 -16.83 16.49
N ARG A 841 -11.68 -16.98 15.98
CA ARG A 841 -12.74 -17.70 16.69
C ARG A 841 -12.34 -19.15 16.96
N ALA A 842 -11.79 -19.84 15.96
CA ALA A 842 -11.31 -21.21 16.11
C ALA A 842 -10.17 -21.31 17.15
N ALA A 843 -9.19 -20.42 17.09
CA ALA A 843 -8.08 -20.41 18.04
C ALA A 843 -8.51 -20.14 19.49
N LEU A 844 -9.46 -19.22 19.70
CA LEU A 844 -9.98 -18.91 21.02
C LEU A 844 -10.88 -20.00 21.60
N ALA A 845 -11.52 -20.84 20.78
CA ALA A 845 -12.46 -21.86 21.27
C ALA A 845 -11.78 -22.93 22.15
N GLU A 846 -10.50 -23.20 21.92
CA GLU A 846 -9.74 -24.27 22.60
C GLU A 846 -8.89 -23.76 23.79
N LEU A 847 -8.88 -22.45 24.04
CA LEU A 847 -8.06 -21.81 25.07
C LEU A 847 -8.90 -21.31 26.24
N ARG A 848 -8.22 -21.02 27.36
CA ARG A 848 -8.79 -20.33 28.53
C ARG A 848 -7.86 -19.19 28.89
N LEU A 849 -8.10 -18.00 28.35
CA LEU A 849 -7.25 -16.84 28.50
C LEU A 849 -7.72 -15.95 29.66
N GLU A 850 -6.76 -15.41 30.40
CA GLU A 850 -6.96 -14.35 31.39
C GLU A 850 -6.61 -12.97 30.80
N VAL A 851 -5.67 -12.92 29.86
CA VAL A 851 -5.21 -11.69 29.22
C VAL A 851 -5.11 -11.89 27.71
N LEU A 852 -5.77 -11.02 26.95
CA LEU A 852 -5.72 -11.00 25.48
C LEU A 852 -5.42 -9.60 24.97
N TYR A 853 -4.36 -9.44 24.18
CA TYR A 853 -4.09 -8.22 23.42
C TYR A 853 -4.20 -8.51 21.92
N LEU A 854 -5.03 -7.74 21.22
CA LEU A 854 -5.13 -7.73 19.77
C LEU A 854 -4.45 -6.46 19.26
N HIS A 855 -3.43 -6.61 18.42
CA HIS A 855 -2.61 -5.51 17.92
C HIS A 855 -2.53 -5.52 16.39
N MET A 856 -2.61 -4.34 15.76
CA MET A 856 -2.38 -4.14 14.31
C MET A 856 -3.24 -5.06 13.42
N ASN A 857 -4.54 -5.12 13.70
CA ASN A 857 -5.44 -6.02 12.98
C ASN A 857 -6.56 -5.27 12.21
N PRO A 858 -6.53 -5.26 10.86
CA PRO A 858 -7.51 -4.56 10.05
C PRO A 858 -8.76 -5.39 9.70
N HIS A 859 -8.87 -6.66 10.14
CA HIS A 859 -9.92 -7.57 9.66
C HIS A 859 -10.92 -8.01 10.73
N ILE A 860 -10.61 -7.87 12.02
CA ILE A 860 -11.54 -8.21 13.11
C ILE A 860 -12.61 -7.12 13.18
N THR A 861 -13.83 -7.48 12.79
CA THR A 861 -14.97 -6.54 12.78
C THR A 861 -15.86 -6.64 14.01
N ASP A 862 -15.91 -7.83 14.61
CA ASP A 862 -16.80 -8.18 15.72
C ASP A 862 -16.05 -8.98 16.80
N LEU A 863 -16.41 -8.71 18.05
CA LEU A 863 -15.79 -9.28 19.26
C LEU A 863 -16.61 -10.42 19.86
N SER A 864 -17.68 -10.89 19.19
CA SER A 864 -18.50 -12.02 19.67
C SER A 864 -17.70 -13.30 19.94
N ALA A 865 -16.57 -13.51 19.26
CA ALA A 865 -15.67 -14.64 19.51
C ALA A 865 -15.12 -14.67 20.95
N LEU A 866 -15.07 -13.52 21.64
CA LEU A 866 -14.65 -13.43 23.04
C LEU A 866 -15.64 -14.08 24.01
N ALA A 867 -16.87 -14.38 23.58
CA ALA A 867 -17.85 -15.09 24.41
C ALA A 867 -17.34 -16.46 24.88
N ALA A 868 -16.45 -17.12 24.13
CA ALA A 868 -15.78 -18.35 24.54
C ALA A 868 -14.92 -18.18 25.81
N GLN A 869 -14.53 -16.93 26.12
CA GLN A 869 -13.67 -16.54 27.22
C GLN A 869 -14.42 -15.77 28.32
N ALA A 870 -15.76 -15.83 28.35
CA ALA A 870 -16.59 -14.99 29.24
C ALA A 870 -16.23 -15.11 30.72
N ASP A 871 -15.97 -16.34 31.19
CA ASP A 871 -15.69 -16.60 32.59
C ASP A 871 -14.22 -16.37 32.98
N THR A 872 -13.30 -16.37 32.02
CA THR A 872 -11.84 -16.36 32.29
C THR A 872 -11.16 -15.04 31.97
N LEU A 873 -11.63 -14.29 30.96
CA LEU A 873 -10.90 -13.13 30.46
C LEU A 873 -11.01 -11.94 31.42
N GLN A 874 -9.87 -11.56 32.00
CA GLN A 874 -9.75 -10.46 32.96
C GLN A 874 -9.22 -9.18 32.32
N GLN A 875 -8.41 -9.28 31.28
CA GLN A 875 -7.83 -8.11 30.59
C GLN A 875 -7.95 -8.25 29.07
N LEU A 876 -8.43 -7.19 28.43
CA LEU A 876 -8.52 -7.08 26.98
C LEU A 876 -7.83 -5.80 26.50
N GLY A 877 -6.95 -5.93 25.51
CA GLY A 877 -6.37 -4.82 24.77
C GLY A 877 -6.73 -4.85 23.30
N LEU A 878 -7.17 -3.72 22.76
CA LEU A 878 -7.48 -3.53 21.35
C LEU A 878 -6.67 -2.33 20.83
N ASP A 879 -5.51 -2.59 20.24
CA ASP A 879 -4.63 -1.55 19.72
C ASP A 879 -4.50 -1.63 18.20
N THR A 880 -4.77 -0.51 17.53
CA THR A 880 -4.72 -0.42 16.06
C THR A 880 -5.58 -1.51 15.37
N CYS A 881 -6.81 -1.68 15.85
CA CYS A 881 -7.80 -2.62 15.28
C CYS A 881 -8.95 -1.89 14.56
N PRO A 882 -8.71 -1.17 13.45
CA PRO A 882 -9.64 -0.16 12.89
C PRO A 882 -10.99 -0.73 12.42
N ALA A 883 -11.07 -2.03 12.14
CA ALA A 883 -12.29 -2.67 11.66
C ALA A 883 -13.32 -2.98 12.77
N VAL A 884 -12.92 -2.99 14.06
CA VAL A 884 -13.84 -3.28 15.17
C VAL A 884 -14.85 -2.14 15.29
N ARG A 885 -16.11 -2.32 14.86
CA ARG A 885 -17.08 -1.21 14.84
C ARG A 885 -17.84 -1.00 16.14
N SER A 886 -17.87 -2.00 17.02
CA SER A 886 -18.65 -1.96 18.26
C SER A 886 -17.98 -2.74 19.38
N LEU A 887 -18.11 -2.21 20.61
CA LEU A 887 -17.68 -2.86 21.85
C LEU A 887 -18.84 -3.56 22.59
N ALA A 888 -20.03 -3.63 22.00
CA ALA A 888 -21.21 -4.23 22.63
C ALA A 888 -21.01 -5.67 23.15
N PRO A 889 -20.25 -6.56 22.48
CA PRO A 889 -20.00 -7.91 23.00
C PRO A 889 -19.27 -7.95 24.35
N LEU A 890 -18.57 -6.87 24.74
CA LEU A 890 -17.83 -6.83 26.02
C LEU A 890 -18.75 -6.83 27.25
N ALA A 891 -20.01 -6.40 27.10
CA ALA A 891 -20.99 -6.44 28.19
C ALA A 891 -21.32 -7.89 28.65
N ALA A 892 -21.04 -8.89 27.80
CA ALA A 892 -21.23 -10.29 28.11
C ALA A 892 -20.02 -10.95 28.82
N LEU A 893 -18.99 -10.18 29.19
CA LEU A 893 -17.77 -10.66 29.84
C LEU A 893 -17.77 -10.29 31.34
N PRO A 894 -18.34 -11.13 32.23
CA PRO A 894 -18.48 -10.82 33.66
C PRO A 894 -17.15 -10.69 34.40
N SER A 895 -16.10 -11.35 33.93
CA SER A 895 -14.77 -11.35 34.56
C SER A 895 -13.85 -10.23 34.07
N LEU A 896 -14.26 -9.39 33.12
CA LEU A 896 -13.40 -8.37 32.51
C LEU A 896 -13.14 -7.19 33.47
N LEU A 897 -11.90 -7.11 33.98
CA LEU A 897 -11.45 -6.10 34.96
C LEU A 897 -10.71 -4.92 34.31
N ALA A 898 -10.01 -5.16 33.20
CA ALA A 898 -9.21 -4.14 32.52
C ALA A 898 -9.48 -4.12 31.01
N LEU A 899 -9.70 -2.91 30.47
CA LEU A 899 -9.86 -2.67 29.05
C LEU A 899 -8.85 -1.60 28.59
N SER A 900 -8.06 -1.92 27.57
CA SER A 900 -7.24 -0.95 26.84
C SER A 900 -7.76 -0.87 25.40
N VAL A 901 -8.08 0.33 24.93
CA VAL A 901 -8.66 0.52 23.60
C VAL A 901 -8.09 1.73 22.89
N ASP A 902 -7.77 1.52 21.63
CA ASP A 902 -7.41 2.60 20.73
C ASP A 902 -8.63 3.20 20.03
N VAL A 903 -8.76 4.53 20.14
CA VAL A 903 -9.90 5.28 19.62
C VAL A 903 -9.55 6.23 18.47
N MET A 904 -8.39 6.05 17.82
CA MET A 904 -8.02 6.82 16.64
C MET A 904 -9.09 6.68 15.55
N SER A 905 -9.60 7.81 15.06
CA SER A 905 -10.59 7.89 13.97
C SER A 905 -11.89 7.10 14.21
N ARG A 906 -12.28 6.86 15.47
CA ARG A 906 -13.54 6.18 15.84
C ARG A 906 -14.73 7.14 15.92
N PRO A 907 -15.96 6.65 15.68
CA PRO A 907 -17.16 7.45 15.91
C PRO A 907 -17.35 7.73 17.41
N ALA A 908 -18.07 8.82 17.72
CA ALA A 908 -18.20 9.33 19.10
C ALA A 908 -18.91 8.38 20.06
N ASP A 909 -19.76 7.49 19.54
CA ASP A 909 -20.53 6.48 20.28
C ASP A 909 -19.80 5.14 20.44
N PHE A 910 -18.61 4.97 19.86
CA PHE A 910 -17.84 3.73 19.90
C PHE A 910 -17.58 3.21 21.33
N LEU A 911 -17.32 4.12 22.27
CA LEU A 911 -17.08 3.79 23.68
C LEU A 911 -18.37 3.59 24.49
N ALA A 912 -19.56 3.91 23.95
CA ALA A 912 -20.82 3.85 24.71
C ALA A 912 -21.07 2.48 25.36
N PRO A 913 -20.76 1.33 24.72
CA PRO A 913 -20.98 0.02 25.33
C PRO A 913 -20.09 -0.28 26.54
N VAL A 914 -19.00 0.48 26.75
CA VAL A 914 -18.09 0.29 27.91
C VAL A 914 -18.84 0.45 29.23
N THR A 915 -19.88 1.30 29.29
CA THR A 915 -20.71 1.50 30.49
C THR A 915 -21.46 0.24 30.94
N GLY A 916 -21.62 -0.74 30.05
CA GLY A 916 -22.32 -2.00 30.32
C GLY A 916 -21.42 -3.15 30.79
N VAL A 917 -20.12 -2.92 30.98
CA VAL A 917 -19.16 -3.98 31.38
C VAL A 917 -19.13 -4.11 32.91
N PRO A 918 -19.68 -5.19 33.50
CA PRO A 918 -20.10 -5.19 34.91
C PRO A 918 -18.94 -5.07 35.92
N ALA A 919 -17.79 -5.67 35.65
CA ALA A 919 -16.66 -5.74 36.59
C ALA A 919 -15.50 -4.77 36.27
N LEU A 920 -15.69 -3.86 35.30
CA LEU A 920 -14.60 -3.03 34.78
C LEU A 920 -14.07 -2.05 35.84
N ASN A 921 -12.77 -2.16 36.14
CA ASN A 921 -12.07 -1.36 37.14
C ASN A 921 -10.97 -0.50 36.52
N TYR A 922 -10.27 -1.00 35.49
CA TYR A 922 -9.22 -0.28 34.78
C TYR A 922 -9.64 0.02 33.34
N LEU A 923 -9.57 1.28 32.93
CA LEU A 923 -9.86 1.72 31.57
C LEU A 923 -8.68 2.54 31.03
N GLU A 924 -8.12 2.09 29.91
CA GLU A 924 -7.11 2.79 29.14
C GLU A 924 -7.64 3.15 27.76
N ILE A 925 -7.50 4.42 27.41
CA ILE A 925 -7.92 4.97 26.12
C ILE A 925 -6.71 5.62 25.46
N SER A 926 -6.35 5.11 24.28
CA SER A 926 -5.23 5.59 23.47
C SER A 926 -5.71 6.39 22.26
N ARG A 927 -4.95 7.42 21.87
CA ARG A 927 -5.22 8.32 20.73
C ARG A 927 -6.63 8.94 20.75
N LEU A 928 -7.04 9.47 21.91
CA LEU A 928 -8.32 10.18 22.05
C LEU A 928 -8.33 11.47 21.22
N ALA A 929 -9.02 11.47 20.08
CA ALA A 929 -9.02 12.57 19.11
C ALA A 929 -9.59 13.90 19.67
N SER A 930 -10.60 13.83 20.54
CA SER A 930 -11.19 15.02 21.17
C SER A 930 -10.26 15.69 22.18
N GLY A 931 -9.36 14.91 22.80
CA GLY A 931 -8.60 15.33 23.97
C GLY A 931 -9.49 15.72 25.16
N GLN A 932 -10.76 15.34 25.21
CA GLN A 932 -11.71 15.73 26.27
C GLN A 932 -12.19 14.51 27.05
N VAL A 933 -12.00 14.51 28.37
CA VAL A 933 -12.48 13.43 29.26
C VAL A 933 -14.00 13.41 29.32
N SER A 934 -14.69 14.54 29.16
CA SER A 934 -16.16 14.60 29.12
C SER A 934 -16.79 13.81 27.97
N ARG A 935 -16.02 13.49 26.93
CA ARG A 935 -16.46 12.69 25.78
C ARG A 935 -16.34 11.19 26.02
N ILE A 936 -15.73 10.78 27.13
CA ILE A 936 -15.62 9.38 27.52
C ILE A 936 -16.88 9.02 28.33
N PRO A 937 -17.64 7.99 27.93
CA PRO A 937 -18.77 7.48 28.72
C PRO A 937 -18.32 7.08 30.13
N VAL A 938 -19.06 7.55 31.13
CA VAL A 938 -18.70 7.38 32.54
C VAL A 938 -19.07 5.97 32.99
N HIS A 939 -18.05 5.20 33.43
CA HIS A 939 -18.26 3.87 33.99
C HIS A 939 -18.34 3.94 35.52
N PRO A 940 -19.38 3.39 36.18
CA PRO A 940 -19.55 3.49 37.63
C PRO A 940 -18.50 2.72 38.43
N GLY A 941 -17.90 1.67 37.86
CA GLY A 941 -16.93 0.79 38.52
C GLY A 941 -15.45 1.16 38.32
N VAL A 942 -15.12 2.06 37.39
CA VAL A 942 -13.71 2.34 37.03
C VAL A 942 -13.02 3.13 38.14
N ARG A 943 -11.93 2.57 38.68
CA ARG A 943 -11.07 3.22 39.69
C ARG A 943 -9.75 3.72 39.11
N HIS A 944 -9.34 3.17 37.96
CA HIS A 944 -8.11 3.53 37.27
C HIS A 944 -8.43 3.96 35.83
N LEU A 945 -8.16 5.23 35.51
CA LEU A 945 -8.37 5.79 34.17
C LEU A 945 -7.05 6.27 33.59
N LYS A 946 -6.66 5.75 32.43
CA LYS A 946 -5.51 6.19 31.65
C LYS A 946 -5.96 6.76 30.31
N VAL A 947 -5.58 8.00 29.99
CA VAL A 947 -5.96 8.68 28.75
C VAL A 947 -4.73 9.21 28.02
N SER A 948 -4.53 8.74 26.79
CA SER A 948 -3.47 9.20 25.89
C SER A 948 -4.06 9.89 24.67
N SER A 949 -3.50 11.03 24.28
CA SER A 949 -3.92 11.81 23.12
C SER A 949 -2.73 12.55 22.52
N ASP A 950 -2.77 12.80 21.21
CA ASP A 950 -1.78 13.63 20.51
C ASP A 950 -1.90 15.11 20.93
N ARG A 951 -3.07 15.51 21.44
CA ARG A 951 -3.35 16.86 21.96
C ARG A 951 -3.35 16.86 23.50
N PRO A 952 -3.21 18.02 24.16
CA PRO A 952 -3.37 18.06 25.62
C PRO A 952 -4.78 17.60 26.01
N VAL A 953 -4.86 16.81 27.08
CA VAL A 953 -6.10 16.24 27.60
C VAL A 953 -6.76 17.23 28.56
N ALA A 954 -7.98 17.66 28.24
CA ALA A 954 -8.89 18.36 29.11
C ALA A 954 -9.50 17.37 30.12
N LEU A 955 -9.40 17.69 31.41
CA LEU A 955 -9.96 16.88 32.50
C LEU A 955 -11.38 17.32 32.86
N ASP A 956 -12.15 17.72 31.85
CA ASP A 956 -13.55 18.11 31.98
C ASP A 956 -14.44 16.89 32.26
N GLY A 957 -15.54 17.08 32.98
CA GLY A 957 -16.45 15.98 33.32
C GLY A 957 -15.90 14.95 34.32
N LEU A 958 -14.68 15.12 34.85
CA LEU A 958 -14.05 14.19 35.79
C LEU A 958 -14.91 13.96 37.05
N ALA A 959 -15.66 14.96 37.51
CA ALA A 959 -16.55 14.87 38.67
C ALA A 959 -17.63 13.78 38.55
N ALA A 960 -17.98 13.36 37.33
CA ALA A 960 -18.94 12.28 37.11
C ALA A 960 -18.37 10.88 37.44
N TRP A 961 -17.05 10.73 37.53
CA TRP A 961 -16.38 9.45 37.77
C TRP A 961 -16.25 9.11 39.27
N GLU A 962 -17.36 8.89 39.96
CA GLU A 962 -17.43 8.81 41.43
C GLU A 962 -16.48 7.79 42.11
N SER A 963 -16.16 6.70 41.39
CA SER A 963 -15.29 5.61 41.83
C SER A 963 -13.80 5.81 41.53
N LEU A 964 -13.44 6.85 40.76
CA LEU A 964 -12.07 7.08 40.31
C LEU A 964 -11.13 7.37 41.49
N ARG A 965 -9.95 6.75 41.46
CA ARG A 965 -8.88 6.87 42.47
C ARG A 965 -7.50 7.13 41.85
N ASP A 966 -7.26 6.62 40.66
CA ASP A 966 -5.99 6.74 39.93
C ASP A 966 -6.24 7.30 38.53
N LEU A 967 -5.62 8.44 38.23
CA LEU A 967 -5.73 9.12 36.95
C LEU A 967 -4.35 9.24 36.30
N GLN A 968 -4.23 8.74 35.08
CA GLN A 968 -3.05 8.92 34.26
C GLN A 968 -3.41 9.63 32.95
N VAL A 969 -2.70 10.70 32.63
CA VAL A 969 -2.82 11.37 31.34
C VAL A 969 -1.47 11.60 30.67
N SER A 970 -1.42 11.34 29.37
CA SER A 970 -0.21 11.55 28.54
C SER A 970 0.31 12.99 28.62
N ARG A 971 -0.60 13.96 28.59
CA ARG A 971 -0.33 15.39 28.73
C ARG A 971 -1.60 16.11 29.14
N ALA A 972 -1.58 16.82 30.26
CA ALA A 972 -2.69 17.71 30.63
C ALA A 972 -2.58 19.06 29.89
N ILE A 973 -3.67 19.81 29.77
CA ILE A 973 -3.66 21.19 29.24
C ILE A 973 -2.68 22.06 30.02
N SER A 974 -2.82 22.05 31.34
CA SER A 974 -1.92 22.72 32.28
C SER A 974 -1.89 21.94 33.60
N LEU A 975 -0.90 22.22 34.44
CA LEU A 975 -0.85 21.64 35.79
C LEU A 975 -1.95 22.23 36.69
N ASP A 976 -2.32 23.50 36.52
CA ASP A 976 -3.40 24.14 37.28
C ASP A 976 -4.76 23.50 37.00
N ASP A 977 -5.07 23.26 35.72
CA ASP A 977 -6.32 22.60 35.33
C ASP A 977 -6.40 21.19 35.94
N ALA A 978 -5.27 20.49 36.02
CA ALA A 978 -5.19 19.18 36.64
C ALA A 978 -5.37 19.23 38.16
N VAL A 979 -4.73 20.19 38.84
CA VAL A 979 -4.91 20.43 40.28
C VAL A 979 -6.37 20.76 40.58
N ASP A 980 -6.97 21.68 39.82
CA ASP A 980 -8.36 22.09 39.95
C ASP A 980 -9.34 20.93 39.73
N ALA A 981 -9.14 20.13 38.68
CA ALA A 981 -9.99 18.98 38.39
C ALA A 981 -9.91 17.91 39.50
N VAL A 982 -8.70 17.62 39.99
CA VAL A 982 -8.49 16.68 41.10
C VAL A 982 -9.08 17.23 42.40
N ARG A 983 -8.93 18.53 42.67
CA ARG A 983 -9.51 19.22 43.84
C ARG A 983 -11.03 19.11 43.84
N ARG A 984 -11.68 19.39 42.70
CA ARG A 984 -13.15 19.30 42.56
C ARG A 984 -13.66 17.86 42.71
N HIS A 985 -12.87 16.87 42.29
CA HIS A 985 -13.23 15.47 42.44
C HIS A 985 -13.06 14.95 43.89
N GLY A 986 -12.02 15.39 44.61
CA GLY A 986 -11.83 15.16 46.04
C GLY A 986 -11.54 13.71 46.50
N ARG A 987 -11.43 12.76 45.57
CA ARG A 987 -11.25 11.32 45.87
C ARG A 987 -10.06 10.67 45.15
N ILE A 988 -9.47 11.34 44.18
CA ILE A 988 -8.29 10.85 43.46
C ILE A 988 -7.08 10.89 44.39
N THR A 989 -6.41 9.75 44.52
CA THR A 989 -5.24 9.54 45.39
C THR A 989 -3.94 9.39 44.61
N ARG A 990 -4.00 8.99 43.33
CA ARG A 990 -2.83 8.87 42.47
C ARG A 990 -3.03 9.65 41.17
N LEU A 991 -2.05 10.48 40.82
CA LEU A 991 -2.05 11.28 39.59
C LEU A 991 -0.75 11.09 38.83
N ARG A 992 -0.82 10.65 37.58
CA ARG A 992 0.33 10.55 36.68
C ARG A 992 0.15 11.46 35.48
N LEU A 993 1.02 12.46 35.38
CA LEU A 993 1.05 13.41 34.28
C LEU A 993 2.32 13.15 33.48
N GLY A 994 2.19 12.91 32.17
CA GLY A 994 3.35 12.76 31.29
C GLY A 994 4.03 14.11 31.02
N SER A 995 4.08 14.54 29.77
CA SER A 995 4.76 15.78 29.35
C SER A 995 3.90 17.01 29.65
N THR A 996 3.79 17.41 30.92
CA THR A 996 3.00 18.56 31.37
C THR A 996 3.92 19.71 31.81
N SER A 997 3.53 20.94 31.45
CA SER A 997 4.24 22.17 31.84
C SER A 997 3.96 22.53 33.29
N TRP A 998 4.99 22.99 34.01
CA TRP A 998 4.87 23.56 35.37
C TRP A 998 4.53 25.07 35.37
N LYS A 999 4.25 25.67 34.20
CA LYS A 999 3.84 27.08 34.10
C LYS A 999 2.41 27.25 34.63
N GLY A 1000 2.20 28.27 35.47
CA GLY A 1000 0.85 28.71 35.92
C GLY A 1000 0.54 28.52 37.42
N LEU A 1001 1.35 27.74 38.14
CA LEU A 1001 1.12 27.24 39.50
C LEU A 1001 0.93 28.26 40.65
N VAL A 1002 0.83 29.55 40.33
CA VAL A 1002 0.91 30.69 41.26
C VAL A 1002 -0.48 31.25 41.62
N SER A 1003 -1.56 30.67 41.09
CA SER A 1003 -2.88 31.32 41.09
C SER A 1003 -3.81 30.92 42.24
N ASP A 1004 -3.71 29.70 42.79
CA ASP A 1004 -4.66 29.15 43.77
C ASP A 1004 -3.99 28.25 44.81
N ASP A 1005 -3.80 28.78 46.03
CA ASP A 1005 -3.15 28.12 47.17
C ASP A 1005 -4.03 27.09 47.91
N ARG A 1006 -5.25 26.79 47.41
CA ARG A 1006 -6.12 25.81 48.09
C ARG A 1006 -5.54 24.39 48.03
N PRO A 1007 -5.38 23.70 49.17
CA PRO A 1007 -4.77 22.38 49.22
C PRO A 1007 -5.65 21.30 48.58
N VAL A 1008 -5.00 20.26 48.04
CA VAL A 1008 -5.60 19.04 47.52
C VAL A 1008 -5.19 17.87 48.43
N PRO A 1009 -5.91 17.62 49.54
CA PRO A 1009 -5.49 16.67 50.57
C PRO A 1009 -5.68 15.20 50.16
N SER A 1010 -6.46 14.93 49.10
CA SER A 1010 -6.75 13.58 48.64
C SER A 1010 -5.56 12.90 47.97
N LEU A 1011 -4.64 13.68 47.38
CA LEU A 1011 -3.54 13.14 46.58
C LEU A 1011 -2.41 12.59 47.47
N ARG A 1012 -2.02 11.34 47.23
CA ARG A 1012 -0.97 10.62 47.95
C ARG A 1012 0.25 10.32 47.08
N GLU A 1013 0.05 10.08 45.79
CA GLU A 1013 1.13 9.81 44.84
C GLU A 1013 1.02 10.71 43.60
N LEU A 1014 2.14 11.34 43.21
CA LEU A 1014 2.25 12.18 42.02
C LEU A 1014 3.42 11.71 41.15
N THR A 1015 3.16 11.43 39.88
CA THR A 1015 4.19 11.22 38.85
C THR A 1015 4.12 12.36 37.85
N ILE A 1016 5.25 13.03 37.60
CA ILE A 1016 5.31 14.17 36.67
C ILE A 1016 6.70 14.30 36.05
N THR A 1017 6.79 14.90 34.87
CA THR A 1017 8.08 15.31 34.28
C THR A 1017 8.73 16.40 35.13
N ALA A 1018 10.04 16.33 35.36
CA ALA A 1018 10.76 17.33 36.15
C ALA A 1018 10.59 18.76 35.60
N PRO A 1019 10.50 19.80 36.46
CA PRO A 1019 10.43 21.19 36.02
C PRO A 1019 11.77 21.67 35.46
N GLN A 1020 11.74 22.65 34.54
CA GLN A 1020 12.96 23.33 34.07
C GLN A 1020 13.61 24.19 35.16
N ASN A 1021 12.81 24.70 36.10
CA ASN A 1021 13.27 25.46 37.25
C ASN A 1021 13.03 24.63 38.52
N SER A 1022 14.12 24.15 39.13
CA SER A 1022 14.07 23.35 40.36
C SER A 1022 13.36 24.04 41.52
N ALA A 1023 13.29 25.39 41.56
CA ALA A 1023 12.53 26.11 42.58
C ALA A 1023 11.03 25.71 42.63
N HIS A 1024 10.47 25.25 41.51
CA HIS A 1024 9.09 24.77 41.45
C HIS A 1024 8.86 23.45 42.21
N LEU A 1025 9.92 22.72 42.58
CA LEU A 1025 9.82 21.51 43.40
C LEU A 1025 9.43 21.80 44.86
N ALA A 1026 9.44 23.05 45.31
CA ALA A 1026 8.87 23.42 46.62
C ALA A 1026 7.33 23.41 46.64
N LEU A 1027 6.69 23.47 45.47
CA LEU A 1027 5.24 23.66 45.33
C LEU A 1027 4.41 22.42 45.67
N PRO A 1028 4.81 21.17 45.32
CA PRO A 1028 4.06 19.98 45.67
C PRO A 1028 3.78 19.84 47.17
N GLY A 1029 4.74 20.20 48.04
CA GLY A 1029 4.56 20.16 49.49
C GLY A 1029 3.53 21.16 50.02
N ARG A 1030 3.27 22.25 49.30
CA ARG A 1030 2.25 23.25 49.66
C ARG A 1030 0.87 22.87 49.14
N ILE A 1031 0.79 22.43 47.88
CA ILE A 1031 -0.49 22.15 47.19
C ILE A 1031 -1.05 20.77 47.58
N PHE A 1032 -0.19 19.79 47.84
CA PHE A 1032 -0.58 18.41 48.15
C PHE A 1032 -0.13 18.02 49.55
N PRO A 1033 -0.79 18.50 50.63
CA PRO A 1033 -0.36 18.21 52.00
C PRO A 1033 -0.44 16.73 52.38
N GLY A 1034 -1.18 15.92 51.61
CA GLY A 1034 -1.28 14.48 51.81
C GLY A 1034 -0.23 13.65 51.05
N LEU A 1035 0.65 14.27 50.26
CA LEU A 1035 1.57 13.60 49.33
C LEU A 1035 2.67 12.84 50.07
N THR A 1036 2.77 11.53 49.82
CA THR A 1036 3.78 10.65 50.42
C THR A 1036 4.81 10.15 49.40
N HIS A 1037 4.45 10.09 48.12
CA HIS A 1037 5.36 9.66 47.04
C HIS A 1037 5.34 10.62 45.85
N LEU A 1038 6.53 11.06 45.42
CA LEU A 1038 6.73 11.89 44.24
C LEU A 1038 7.67 11.18 43.26
N THR A 1039 7.21 10.90 42.04
CA THR A 1039 8.05 10.37 40.95
C THR A 1039 8.33 11.46 39.92
N LEU A 1040 9.61 11.77 39.72
CA LEU A 1040 10.09 12.74 38.73
C LEU A 1040 10.72 12.03 37.54
N THR A 1041 10.27 12.35 36.33
CA THR A 1041 10.93 11.88 35.09
C THR A 1041 11.90 12.95 34.61
N ALA A 1042 13.20 12.62 34.57
CA ALA A 1042 14.25 13.53 34.13
C ALA A 1042 14.16 13.82 32.63
N ARG A 1043 14.38 15.08 32.25
CA ARG A 1043 14.39 15.50 30.83
C ARG A 1043 15.76 15.22 30.22
N ARG A 1044 15.80 14.62 29.03
CA ARG A 1044 17.06 14.33 28.30
C ARG A 1044 17.94 15.57 28.06
N SER A 1045 17.33 16.75 28.00
CA SER A 1045 18.00 18.04 27.73
C SER A 1045 18.72 18.66 28.93
N ASP A 1046 18.41 18.20 30.14
CA ASP A 1046 18.81 18.92 31.35
C ASP A 1046 20.02 18.20 31.99
N PRO A 1047 21.18 18.87 32.12
CA PRO A 1047 22.40 18.27 32.66
C PRO A 1047 22.35 18.10 34.18
N GLU A 1048 21.52 18.88 34.87
CA GLU A 1048 21.43 18.90 36.33
C GLU A 1048 19.97 18.98 36.81
N LEU A 1049 19.67 18.37 37.96
CA LEU A 1049 18.37 18.44 38.63
C LEU A 1049 18.57 18.66 40.13
N ASP A 1050 18.26 19.86 40.61
CA ASP A 1050 18.35 20.19 42.04
C ASP A 1050 17.10 19.75 42.81
N LEU A 1051 17.28 18.86 43.79
CA LEU A 1051 16.25 18.28 44.65
C LEU A 1051 16.16 18.96 46.02
N THR A 1052 17.05 19.91 46.33
CA THR A 1052 17.10 20.63 47.62
C THR A 1052 15.74 21.21 48.05
N PRO A 1053 14.88 21.75 47.15
CA PRO A 1053 13.56 22.25 47.54
C PRO A 1053 12.60 21.21 48.14
N LEU A 1054 12.84 19.90 47.91
CA LEU A 1054 12.02 18.81 48.46
C LEU A 1054 12.35 18.48 49.92
N LEU A 1055 13.46 18.99 50.45
CA LEU A 1055 13.86 18.78 51.85
C LEU A 1055 12.86 19.41 52.84
N ALA A 1056 12.10 20.42 52.40
CA ALA A 1056 11.06 21.06 53.20
C ALA A 1056 9.85 20.15 53.51
N SER A 1057 9.76 18.96 52.90
CA SER A 1057 8.70 17.97 53.14
C SER A 1057 9.31 16.68 53.71
N PRO A 1058 9.45 16.53 55.05
CA PRO A 1058 10.27 15.47 55.67
C PRO A 1058 9.74 14.04 55.46
N ASP A 1059 8.44 13.87 55.21
CA ASP A 1059 7.81 12.55 55.03
C ASP A 1059 7.69 12.10 53.56
N LEU A 1060 8.19 12.90 52.62
CA LEU A 1060 8.05 12.65 51.18
C LEU A 1060 9.12 11.67 50.67
N ARG A 1061 8.72 10.57 50.04
CA ARG A 1061 9.61 9.67 49.28
C ARG A 1061 9.69 10.11 47.81
N VAL A 1062 10.90 10.21 47.28
CA VAL A 1062 11.17 10.73 45.93
C VAL A 1062 11.74 9.62 45.06
N THR A 1063 11.16 9.41 43.89
CA THR A 1063 11.71 8.50 42.86
C THR A 1063 12.11 9.30 41.63
N VAL A 1064 13.36 9.22 41.18
CA VAL A 1064 13.81 9.84 39.93
C VAL A 1064 13.98 8.78 38.87
N ARG A 1065 13.20 8.88 37.79
CA ARG A 1065 13.32 8.04 36.59
C ARG A 1065 14.20 8.77 35.57
N ARG A 1066 15.28 8.14 35.10
CA ARG A 1066 16.24 8.74 34.16
C ARG A 1066 16.63 7.78 33.03
N GLY A 1067 16.74 8.31 31.80
CA GLY A 1067 17.30 7.60 30.63
C GLY A 1067 18.72 8.05 30.26
N HIS A 1068 19.29 8.94 31.08
CA HIS A 1068 20.65 9.48 31.04
C HIS A 1068 21.09 9.75 32.48
N THR A 1069 22.34 10.15 32.73
CA THR A 1069 22.86 10.45 34.07
C THR A 1069 22.93 11.96 34.33
N PRO A 1070 21.81 12.65 34.63
CA PRO A 1070 21.87 14.03 35.10
C PRO A 1070 22.54 14.08 36.48
N LEU A 1071 23.28 15.16 36.75
CA LEU A 1071 23.79 15.47 38.08
C LEU A 1071 22.61 15.78 39.00
N LEU A 1072 22.41 14.99 40.05
CA LEU A 1072 21.39 15.28 41.07
C LEU A 1072 22.04 16.14 42.14
N LEU A 1073 21.46 17.30 42.47
CA LEU A 1073 21.92 18.14 43.59
C LEU A 1073 20.99 17.94 44.80
N GLY A 1074 21.56 17.98 46.02
CA GLY A 1074 20.80 17.77 47.27
C GLY A 1074 20.37 16.31 47.55
N TRP A 1075 20.84 15.35 46.74
CA TRP A 1075 20.46 13.93 46.86
C TRP A 1075 20.96 13.26 48.15
N GLU A 1076 22.16 13.60 48.62
CA GLU A 1076 22.76 13.06 49.85
C GLU A 1076 21.90 13.33 51.08
N GLN A 1077 21.20 14.48 51.10
CA GLN A 1077 20.37 14.94 52.21
C GLN A 1077 18.98 14.28 52.23
N LEU A 1078 18.55 13.67 51.12
CA LEU A 1078 17.32 12.87 51.06
C LEU A 1078 17.55 11.43 51.57
N GLY A 1079 18.78 10.92 51.53
CA GLY A 1079 19.14 9.59 52.02
C GLY A 1079 18.23 8.47 51.50
N ASP A 1080 17.73 7.62 52.40
CA ASP A 1080 16.84 6.49 52.11
C ASP A 1080 15.47 6.87 51.50
N ARG A 1081 15.16 8.17 51.46
CA ARG A 1081 13.91 8.69 50.86
C ARG A 1081 14.03 8.85 49.35
N LEU A 1082 15.23 8.76 48.77
CA LEU A 1082 15.46 8.88 47.33
C LEU A 1082 15.71 7.52 46.68
N ARG A 1083 14.92 7.20 45.65
CA ARG A 1083 15.16 6.05 44.76
C ARG A 1083 15.45 6.53 43.34
N VAL A 1084 16.53 6.08 42.73
CA VAL A 1084 16.86 6.42 41.34
C VAL A 1084 16.67 5.18 40.47
N LEU A 1085 15.83 5.29 39.45
CA LEU A 1085 15.52 4.23 38.49
C LEU A 1085 16.08 4.62 37.13
N THR A 1086 17.03 3.85 36.63
CA THR A 1086 17.51 3.93 35.24
C THR A 1086 16.68 2.95 34.41
N TYR A 1087 16.12 3.41 33.29
CA TYR A 1087 15.29 2.58 32.41
C TYR A 1087 15.85 2.51 31.00
#